data_AF-A0A0Q7FJV4-F1
#
_entry.id   AF-A0A0Q7FJV4-F1
#
_cell.length_a   1.000
_cell.length_b   1.000
_cell.length_c   1.000
_cell.angle_alpha   90.00
_cell.angle_beta   90.00
_cell.angle_gamma   90.00
#
_symmetry.space_group_name_H-M   'P 1'
#
loop_
_entity.id
_entity.type
_entity.pdbx_description
1 polymer ?
#
loop_
_entity_poly.entity_id
_entity_poly.type
_entity_poly.pdbx_seq_one_letter_code
_entity_poly.pdbx_strand_id
1 'polypeptide(L)'
;MANIKNAAAKADLRGAIQVTVHDSATGAPLVNAAIKLYKAQTQQGAPMAECDVEEVKRWLPDEALLVTTRFTGADGAVLFSPLDAGAYIAAFDNIVPMRMGALFYQCAVVRNGCTENVCFDFAFNPEVKMTFESNCREVDQNCAFVGDKAIAEVHVDGDRDLAEGALRIVPRSPWQARNGEPHRFSAIMRRAGPQHFEAQVLFARRGRPDGAAPQGGAGTPMVRSGGPGSSLTADQLAGVSGPGSMASLGVAADFEADQRVPQPISGNVGVSLTRTETEPTEDLPLWTLIRNSTEALSFTNYLAFLDQLFCDPNVAMSDLERLRFAGKNAAVNAIKPRRALPFNDSDSYRVLKAATEAFVMVNCGVLSLPLAFNPAEDAAYLDRRDIPNGGSLADVLANEYLETVDGNTLALPYLAVIRRKLPDIPINIPASGSEADLCFGIIQERLSNPCLIELIWSYWLEEGMLVQTMNAITQRFQNLRPPSSGHGLDPLANTEIDMLRPLNNLLWGYTQDEQHRLTVVRRNYEYDHHYGVRLDGKAVQHFRPADSRSKFLEAFHHLLRLLTSFYRQDDDTTVKADAFPVLNALKEVHLILSQGAHNQFGDLPSTARIEMLMQQWLLGRPEFREFLPTRVMVAYPEPWMDRVDAMKKLQGWTDTSVMHFRSLAMFGEQLLLSIRYGNWSDIYESTQAFNWARFWRPQAQGYIHAYRAATGVDLSVDGADVATDATLPSVLLRQRLAAQQARA
;
A
#
# COMPACT_ATOMS: atom_id res chain seq x y z
N MET A 1 59.20 -78.12 -7.57
CA MET A 1 58.87 -77.79 -6.17
C MET A 1 58.81 -76.27 -6.09
N ALA A 2 57.76 -75.58 -5.67
CA ALA A 2 56.70 -75.95 -4.74
C ALA A 2 55.37 -75.25 -5.10
N ASN A 3 54.27 -75.93 -4.76
CA ASN A 3 52.93 -75.38 -4.58
C ASN A 3 52.93 -74.23 -3.57
N ILE A 4 52.27 -73.12 -3.90
CA ILE A 4 51.55 -72.32 -2.90
C ILE A 4 50.14 -72.05 -3.43
N LYS A 5 49.19 -72.52 -2.62
CA LYS A 5 47.75 -72.42 -2.75
C LYS A 5 47.31 -70.95 -2.77
N ASN A 6 46.73 -70.49 -3.88
CA ASN A 6 45.80 -69.37 -3.83
C ASN A 6 44.40 -69.92 -3.51
N ALA A 7 44.15 -70.09 -2.21
CA ALA A 7 42.81 -70.05 -1.68
C ALA A 7 42.41 -68.57 -1.60
N ALA A 8 41.91 -68.02 -2.71
CA ALA A 8 41.34 -66.68 -2.76
C ALA A 8 39.93 -66.79 -3.33
N ALA A 9 38.96 -66.58 -2.43
CA ALA A 9 37.57 -66.22 -2.68
C ALA A 9 36.86 -66.92 -3.85
N LYS A 10 36.10 -68.00 -3.55
CA LYS A 10 34.81 -68.19 -4.23
C LYS A 10 34.00 -66.93 -3.91
N ALA A 11 34.05 -65.95 -4.80
CA ALA A 11 33.15 -64.81 -4.76
C ALA A 11 31.73 -65.40 -4.72
N ASP A 12 30.97 -64.98 -3.72
CA ASP A 12 29.54 -65.26 -3.58
C ASP A 12 28.86 -64.62 -4.81
N LEU A 13 28.77 -65.35 -5.93
CA LEU A 13 28.26 -64.87 -7.22
C LEU A 13 26.74 -64.74 -7.12
N ARG A 14 26.28 -63.75 -6.35
CA ARG A 14 24.88 -63.37 -6.24
C ARG A 14 24.43 -62.69 -7.54
N GLY A 15 23.18 -62.91 -7.91
CA GLY A 15 22.60 -62.33 -9.12
C GLY A 15 22.11 -60.89 -8.90
N ALA A 16 21.53 -60.30 -9.95
CA ALA A 16 20.96 -58.96 -9.91
C ALA A 16 19.67 -58.87 -10.74
N ILE A 17 18.85 -57.88 -10.46
CA ILE A 17 17.72 -57.49 -11.31
C ILE A 17 17.89 -56.03 -11.70
N GLN A 18 17.87 -55.73 -12.98
CA GLN A 18 17.77 -54.37 -13.49
C GLN A 18 16.32 -54.10 -13.92
N VAL A 19 15.73 -53.04 -13.40
CA VAL A 19 14.38 -52.61 -13.77
C VAL A 19 14.48 -51.30 -14.54
N THR A 20 13.83 -51.22 -15.69
CA THR A 20 13.73 -50.01 -16.51
C THR A 20 12.27 -49.57 -16.61
N VAL A 21 12.04 -48.25 -16.63
CA VAL A 21 10.71 -47.67 -16.79
C VAL A 21 10.74 -46.57 -17.84
N HIS A 22 9.91 -46.74 -18.88
CA HIS A 22 9.86 -45.82 -20.01
C HIS A 22 8.41 -45.51 -20.42
N ASP A 23 8.23 -44.34 -21.04
CA ASP A 23 7.04 -44.05 -21.82
C ASP A 23 7.10 -44.80 -23.16
N SER A 24 6.05 -45.54 -23.50
CA SER A 24 6.05 -46.40 -24.70
C SER A 24 5.95 -45.64 -26.01
N ALA A 25 5.48 -44.39 -26.00
CA ALA A 25 5.29 -43.59 -27.20
C ALA A 25 6.52 -42.76 -27.56
N THR A 26 7.12 -42.12 -26.56
CA THR A 26 8.29 -41.24 -26.72
C THR A 26 9.61 -41.93 -26.41
N GLY A 27 9.60 -43.06 -25.70
CA GLY A 27 10.79 -43.73 -25.17
C GLY A 27 11.42 -42.99 -23.98
N ALA A 28 10.83 -41.89 -23.52
CA ALA A 28 11.37 -41.07 -22.46
C ALA A 28 11.45 -41.86 -21.14
N PRO A 29 12.60 -41.82 -20.44
CA PRO A 29 12.77 -42.53 -19.17
C PRO A 29 11.91 -41.88 -18.09
N LEU A 30 11.29 -42.70 -17.25
CA LEU A 30 10.63 -42.23 -16.05
C LEU A 30 11.64 -42.16 -14.92
N VAL A 31 12.03 -40.95 -14.53
CA VAL A 31 13.07 -40.69 -13.52
C VAL A 31 12.47 -40.73 -12.12
N ASN A 32 13.21 -41.27 -11.16
CA ASN A 32 12.82 -41.37 -9.75
C ASN A 32 11.50 -42.16 -9.54
N ALA A 33 11.22 -43.12 -10.40
CA ALA A 33 10.13 -44.08 -10.25
C ALA A 33 10.44 -45.10 -9.15
N ALA A 34 9.50 -45.30 -8.23
CA ALA A 34 9.63 -46.21 -7.10
C ALA A 34 9.34 -47.65 -7.55
N ILE A 35 10.35 -48.50 -7.41
CA ILE A 35 10.26 -49.94 -7.67
C ILE A 35 10.41 -50.68 -6.34
N LYS A 36 9.37 -51.43 -5.97
CA LYS A 36 9.38 -52.33 -4.81
C LYS A 36 9.72 -53.75 -5.28
N LEU A 37 10.75 -54.35 -4.71
CA LEU A 37 11.16 -55.72 -5.03
C LEU A 37 10.76 -56.67 -3.89
N TYR A 38 10.00 -57.71 -4.20
CA TYR A 38 9.53 -58.71 -3.24
C TYR A 38 10.12 -60.09 -3.53
N LYS A 39 10.32 -60.91 -2.50
CA LYS A 39 10.58 -62.34 -2.69
C LYS A 39 9.28 -63.05 -3.11
N ALA A 40 9.33 -63.87 -4.15
CA ALA A 40 8.15 -64.59 -4.62
C ALA A 40 7.88 -65.85 -3.77
N GLN A 41 6.63 -66.04 -3.37
CA GLN A 41 6.16 -67.22 -2.64
C GLN A 41 4.84 -67.72 -3.24
N THR A 42 4.58 -69.02 -3.11
CA THR A 42 3.29 -69.62 -3.46
C THR A 42 2.21 -69.22 -2.44
N GLN A 43 0.92 -69.40 -2.75
CA GLN A 43 -0.17 -69.15 -1.79
C GLN A 43 -0.06 -69.95 -0.48
N GLN A 44 0.76 -71.00 -0.45
CA GLN A 44 1.04 -71.82 0.74
C GLN A 44 2.25 -71.32 1.55
N GLY A 45 2.87 -70.21 1.15
CA GLY A 45 4.01 -69.58 1.82
C GLY A 45 5.37 -70.21 1.49
N ALA A 46 5.45 -71.08 0.48
CA ALA A 46 6.72 -71.69 0.06
C ALA A 46 7.47 -70.77 -0.92
N PRO A 47 8.81 -70.61 -0.81
CA PRO A 47 9.59 -69.79 -1.74
C PRO A 47 9.54 -70.34 -3.16
N MET A 48 9.31 -69.46 -4.14
CA MET A 48 9.28 -69.83 -5.55
C MET A 48 10.69 -69.88 -6.12
N ALA A 49 11.04 -71.01 -6.75
CA ALA A 49 12.30 -71.14 -7.49
C ALA A 49 12.18 -70.61 -8.93
N GLU A 50 10.97 -70.64 -9.51
CA GLU A 50 10.65 -70.16 -10.86
C GLU A 50 9.35 -69.34 -10.84
N CYS A 51 9.14 -68.50 -11.85
CA CYS A 51 7.94 -67.68 -11.98
C CYS A 51 6.75 -68.51 -12.51
N ASP A 52 5.98 -69.11 -11.61
CA ASP A 52 4.72 -69.76 -11.95
C ASP A 52 3.64 -68.72 -12.31
N VAL A 53 3.08 -68.84 -13.52
CA VAL A 53 2.11 -67.89 -14.08
C VAL A 53 0.81 -67.82 -13.28
N GLU A 54 0.31 -68.94 -12.75
CA GLU A 54 -0.97 -68.98 -12.03
C GLU A 54 -0.84 -68.44 -10.62
N GLU A 55 0.30 -68.67 -9.96
CA GLU A 55 0.64 -68.06 -8.67
C GLU A 55 0.86 -66.55 -8.81
N VAL A 56 1.61 -66.11 -9.84
CA VAL A 56 1.88 -64.69 -10.09
C VAL A 56 0.59 -63.91 -10.41
N LYS A 57 -0.35 -64.48 -11.20
CA LYS A 57 -1.64 -63.82 -11.49
C LYS A 57 -2.48 -63.52 -10.25
N ARG A 58 -2.33 -64.33 -9.19
CA ARG A 58 -3.08 -64.20 -7.93
C ARG A 58 -2.25 -63.55 -6.83
N TRP A 59 -1.07 -63.05 -7.16
CA TRP A 59 -0.16 -62.44 -6.22
C TRP A 59 -0.73 -61.12 -5.67
N LEU A 60 -0.52 -60.92 -4.37
CA LEU A 60 -0.83 -59.69 -3.66
C LEU A 60 0.43 -59.23 -2.92
N PRO A 61 0.69 -57.91 -2.85
CA PRO A 61 1.87 -57.38 -2.17
C PRO A 61 1.79 -57.65 -0.66
N ASP A 62 2.85 -58.25 -0.13
CA ASP A 62 3.05 -58.47 1.31
C ASP A 62 4.34 -57.75 1.73
N GLU A 63 4.21 -56.75 2.61
CA GLU A 63 5.34 -55.95 3.10
C GLU A 63 6.34 -56.81 3.89
N ALA A 64 5.95 -57.97 4.44
CA ALA A 64 6.88 -58.90 5.08
C ALA A 64 7.86 -59.57 4.11
N LEU A 65 7.50 -59.62 2.81
CA LEU A 65 8.33 -60.18 1.73
C LEU A 65 9.08 -59.11 0.94
N LEU A 66 8.94 -57.83 1.31
CA LEU A 66 9.65 -56.74 0.66
C LEU A 66 11.15 -56.85 0.95
N VAL A 67 11.95 -56.93 -0.12
CA VAL A 67 13.41 -56.93 -0.03
C VAL A 67 13.91 -55.51 0.14
N THR A 68 13.53 -54.62 -0.76
CA THR A 68 13.91 -53.21 -0.74
C THR A 68 13.06 -52.41 -1.73
N THR A 69 12.91 -51.12 -1.49
CA THR A 69 12.46 -50.15 -2.50
C THR A 69 13.69 -49.42 -3.05
N ARG A 70 13.77 -49.24 -4.37
CA ARG A 70 14.75 -48.36 -5.01
C ARG A 70 14.07 -47.48 -6.05
N PHE A 71 14.77 -46.45 -6.50
CA PHE A 71 14.25 -45.46 -7.44
C PHE A 71 15.06 -45.48 -8.73
N THR A 72 14.41 -45.26 -9.87
CA THR A 72 15.09 -45.14 -11.17
C THR A 72 15.97 -43.89 -11.25
N GLY A 73 17.11 -44.02 -11.92
CA GLY A 73 18.03 -42.91 -12.20
C GLY A 73 17.59 -42.06 -13.39
N ALA A 74 18.49 -41.19 -13.85
CA ALA A 74 18.26 -40.30 -15.01
C ALA A 74 18.03 -41.07 -16.33
N ASP A 75 18.52 -42.32 -16.42
CA ASP A 75 18.31 -43.24 -17.54
C ASP A 75 17.00 -44.05 -17.42
N GLY A 76 16.20 -43.82 -16.37
CA GLY A 76 14.98 -44.59 -16.12
C GLY A 76 15.26 -46.00 -15.59
N ALA A 77 16.49 -46.33 -15.22
CA ALA A 77 16.89 -47.65 -14.77
C ALA A 77 17.25 -47.70 -13.28
N VAL A 78 17.06 -48.85 -12.67
CA VAL A 78 17.50 -49.15 -11.30
C VAL A 78 18.03 -50.57 -11.20
N LEU A 79 19.18 -50.74 -10.55
CA LEU A 79 19.80 -52.04 -10.34
C LEU A 79 19.58 -52.50 -8.89
N PHE A 80 19.08 -53.72 -8.72
CA PHE A 80 18.98 -54.43 -7.46
C PHE A 80 20.09 -55.49 -7.42
N SER A 81 21.13 -55.20 -6.65
CA SER A 81 22.26 -56.09 -6.43
C SER A 81 22.83 -55.86 -5.03
N PRO A 82 23.30 -56.91 -4.33
CA PRO A 82 23.28 -58.34 -4.72
C PRO A 82 21.97 -59.06 -4.30
N LEU A 83 21.55 -60.08 -5.05
CA LEU A 83 20.36 -60.90 -4.77
C LEU A 83 20.68 -62.41 -4.76
N ASP A 84 20.06 -63.15 -3.83
CA ASP A 84 20.19 -64.62 -3.76
C ASP A 84 19.37 -65.27 -4.89
N ALA A 85 19.78 -66.45 -5.38
CA ALA A 85 19.05 -67.15 -6.42
C ALA A 85 17.62 -67.54 -6.00
N GLY A 86 16.65 -67.28 -6.87
CA GLY A 86 15.21 -67.49 -6.62
C GLY A 86 14.33 -66.54 -7.43
N ALA A 87 13.01 -66.70 -7.35
CA ALA A 87 12.07 -65.81 -8.01
C ALA A 87 11.74 -64.57 -7.17
N TYR A 88 11.66 -63.42 -7.83
CA TYR A 88 11.32 -62.12 -7.24
C TYR A 88 10.25 -61.43 -8.06
N ILE A 89 9.46 -60.58 -7.41
CA ILE A 89 8.42 -59.78 -8.07
C ILE A 89 8.82 -58.31 -7.94
N ALA A 90 9.06 -57.66 -9.07
CA ALA A 90 9.25 -56.22 -9.14
C ALA A 90 7.88 -55.58 -9.35
N ALA A 91 7.48 -54.67 -8.46
CA ALA A 91 6.22 -53.93 -8.54
C ALA A 91 6.48 -52.43 -8.68
N PHE A 92 5.76 -51.80 -9.59
CA PHE A 92 5.78 -50.36 -9.82
C PHE A 92 4.81 -49.65 -8.86
N ASP A 93 5.34 -48.72 -8.06
CA ASP A 93 4.64 -48.16 -6.90
C ASP A 93 4.15 -46.71 -7.12
N ASN A 94 4.31 -46.15 -8.33
CA ASN A 94 3.73 -44.86 -8.68
C ASN A 94 2.34 -44.99 -9.31
N ILE A 95 1.62 -43.88 -9.30
CA ILE A 95 0.33 -43.74 -9.96
C ILE A 95 0.52 -43.74 -11.49
N VAL A 96 -0.33 -44.49 -12.19
CA VAL A 96 -0.44 -44.45 -13.65
C VAL A 96 -1.83 -43.88 -13.97
N PRO A 97 -1.94 -42.66 -14.52
CA PRO A 97 -3.22 -41.95 -14.71
C PRO A 97 -4.32 -42.79 -15.38
N MET A 98 -3.98 -43.49 -16.46
CA MET A 98 -4.91 -44.35 -17.20
C MET A 98 -5.52 -45.49 -16.37
N ARG A 99 -4.86 -45.93 -15.29
CA ARG A 99 -5.29 -47.08 -14.48
C ARG A 99 -4.93 -46.88 -13.00
N MET A 100 -5.55 -45.89 -12.37
CA MET A 100 -5.31 -45.47 -10.97
C MET A 100 -5.32 -46.62 -9.94
N GLY A 101 -6.14 -47.66 -10.15
CA GLY A 101 -6.29 -48.80 -9.23
C GLY A 101 -5.47 -50.05 -9.56
N ALA A 102 -4.77 -50.10 -10.71
CA ALA A 102 -4.14 -51.34 -11.19
C ALA A 102 -2.70 -51.47 -10.74
N LEU A 103 -2.33 -52.51 -9.98
CA LEU A 103 -0.94 -52.80 -9.59
C LEU A 103 -0.19 -53.42 -10.77
N PHE A 104 0.92 -52.79 -11.17
CA PHE A 104 1.78 -53.30 -12.23
C PHE A 104 2.98 -53.99 -11.61
N TYR A 105 3.17 -55.26 -11.95
CA TYR A 105 4.25 -56.07 -11.42
C TYR A 105 4.68 -57.12 -12.44
N GLN A 106 5.93 -57.57 -12.35
CA GLN A 106 6.50 -58.62 -13.17
C GLN A 106 7.38 -59.52 -12.32
N CYS A 107 7.38 -60.82 -12.62
CA CYS A 107 8.21 -61.81 -11.94
C CYS A 107 9.51 -62.05 -12.72
N ALA A 108 10.65 -62.09 -12.02
CA ALA A 108 11.96 -62.39 -12.58
C ALA A 108 12.67 -63.47 -11.76
N VAL A 109 13.39 -64.37 -12.43
CA VAL A 109 14.11 -65.49 -11.79
C VAL A 109 15.60 -65.19 -11.74
N VAL A 110 16.12 -64.89 -10.55
CA VAL A 110 17.53 -64.58 -10.36
C VAL A 110 18.36 -65.85 -10.30
N ARG A 111 19.39 -65.94 -11.15
CA ARG A 111 20.41 -66.98 -11.12
C ARG A 111 21.75 -66.41 -10.65
N ASN A 112 22.57 -67.26 -10.04
CA ASN A 112 23.88 -66.86 -9.55
C ASN A 112 24.75 -66.29 -10.69
N GLY A 113 25.21 -65.05 -10.54
CA GLY A 113 26.05 -64.37 -11.52
C GLY A 113 25.35 -63.81 -12.77
N CYS A 114 24.01 -63.85 -12.84
CA CYS A 114 23.22 -63.27 -13.93
C CYS A 114 22.49 -62.00 -13.49
N THR A 115 22.32 -61.05 -14.41
CA THR A 115 21.45 -59.88 -14.26
C THR A 115 20.20 -60.11 -15.11
N GLU A 116 19.04 -60.16 -14.47
CA GLU A 116 17.75 -60.24 -15.16
C GLU A 116 17.18 -58.84 -15.41
N ASN A 117 16.53 -58.63 -16.55
CA ASN A 117 15.97 -57.35 -16.93
C ASN A 117 14.44 -57.38 -16.86
N VAL A 118 13.85 -56.38 -16.22
CA VAL A 118 12.39 -56.18 -16.14
C VAL A 118 12.06 -54.80 -16.70
N CYS A 119 11.20 -54.73 -17.72
CA CYS A 119 10.85 -53.48 -18.38
C CYS A 119 9.39 -53.11 -18.11
N PHE A 120 9.15 -51.90 -17.62
CA PHE A 120 7.80 -51.32 -17.53
C PHE A 120 7.64 -50.23 -18.59
N ASP A 121 6.76 -50.50 -19.55
CA ASP A 121 6.41 -49.55 -20.61
C ASP A 121 4.96 -49.09 -20.42
N PHE A 122 4.77 -47.79 -20.23
CA PHE A 122 3.45 -47.16 -20.05
C PHE A 122 3.20 -46.15 -21.17
N ALA A 123 2.00 -46.14 -21.74
CA ALA A 123 1.63 -45.17 -22.76
C ALA A 123 1.11 -43.88 -22.10
N PHE A 124 1.99 -43.03 -21.57
CA PHE A 124 1.56 -41.75 -21.00
C PHE A 124 1.17 -40.73 -22.09
N ASN A 125 1.69 -40.88 -23.31
CA ASN A 125 1.38 -40.04 -24.47
C ASN A 125 1.39 -38.54 -24.15
N PRO A 126 2.53 -37.98 -23.68
CA PRO A 126 2.59 -36.56 -23.36
C PRO A 126 2.38 -35.70 -24.61
N GLU A 127 1.42 -34.78 -24.55
CA GLU A 127 1.12 -33.80 -25.59
C GLU A 127 1.39 -32.39 -25.05
N VAL A 128 2.11 -31.59 -25.85
CA VAL A 128 2.32 -30.17 -25.57
C VAL A 128 1.74 -29.37 -26.73
N LYS A 129 0.66 -28.63 -26.47
CA LYS A 129 0.03 -27.76 -27.45
C LYS A 129 0.48 -26.32 -27.22
N MET A 130 1.05 -25.72 -28.26
CA MET A 130 1.50 -24.33 -28.25
C MET A 130 0.45 -23.43 -28.89
N THR A 131 0.09 -22.34 -28.21
CA THR A 131 -0.70 -21.24 -28.77
C THR A 131 -0.05 -19.89 -28.46
N PHE A 132 -0.41 -18.85 -29.22
CA PHE A 132 0.21 -17.54 -29.11
C PHE A 132 -0.86 -16.45 -28.93
N GLU A 133 -0.66 -15.57 -27.96
CA GLU A 133 -1.49 -14.40 -27.70
C GLU A 133 -0.74 -13.11 -28.11
N SER A 134 -1.33 -12.31 -28.99
CA SER A 134 -0.88 -10.95 -29.32
C SER A 134 -2.00 -9.97 -28.97
N ASN A 135 -1.70 -8.92 -28.21
CA ASN A 135 -2.68 -7.91 -27.78
C ASN A 135 -3.95 -8.52 -27.15
N CYS A 136 -3.78 -9.51 -26.28
CA CYS A 136 -4.88 -10.22 -25.58
C CYS A 136 -5.88 -10.93 -26.51
N ARG A 137 -5.48 -11.26 -27.75
CA ARG A 137 -6.24 -12.13 -28.65
C ARG A 137 -5.37 -13.32 -29.05
N GLU A 138 -5.97 -14.51 -29.03
CA GLU A 138 -5.34 -15.70 -29.59
C GLU A 138 -5.14 -15.50 -31.09
N VAL A 139 -3.91 -15.75 -31.53
CA VAL A 139 -3.52 -15.67 -32.93
C VAL A 139 -3.40 -17.09 -33.43
N ASP A 140 -4.19 -17.43 -34.44
CA ASP A 140 -4.28 -18.78 -35.04
C ASP A 140 -3.09 -19.09 -35.98
N GLN A 141 -1.94 -18.45 -35.76
CA GLN A 141 -0.75 -18.59 -36.59
C GLN A 141 0.24 -19.54 -35.95
N ASN A 142 0.78 -20.47 -36.75
CA ASN A 142 1.87 -21.39 -36.36
C ASN A 142 3.21 -20.68 -36.08
N CYS A 143 3.26 -19.35 -36.12
CA CYS A 143 4.47 -18.54 -35.96
C CYS A 143 4.30 -17.59 -34.78
N ALA A 144 5.21 -17.68 -33.80
CA ALA A 144 5.29 -16.71 -32.71
C ALA A 144 6.07 -15.47 -33.18
N PHE A 145 5.73 -14.28 -32.72
CA PHE A 145 6.59 -13.10 -32.91
C PHE A 145 7.23 -12.63 -31.61
N VAL A 146 8.39 -11.97 -31.73
CA VAL A 146 8.98 -11.23 -30.60
C VAL A 146 7.97 -10.20 -30.07
N GLY A 147 7.66 -10.29 -28.77
CA GLY A 147 6.63 -9.50 -28.09
C GLY A 147 5.33 -10.26 -27.81
N ASP A 148 5.07 -11.36 -28.51
CA ASP A 148 3.88 -12.19 -28.27
C ASP A 148 4.05 -13.00 -26.96
N LYS A 149 2.92 -13.38 -26.37
CA LYS A 149 2.87 -14.27 -25.21
C LYS A 149 2.60 -15.69 -25.71
N ALA A 150 3.59 -16.58 -25.56
CA ALA A 150 3.43 -17.99 -25.87
C ALA A 150 2.74 -18.70 -24.69
N ILE A 151 1.83 -19.61 -25.00
CA ILE A 151 1.07 -20.42 -24.07
C ILE A 151 1.34 -21.89 -24.41
N ALA A 152 1.79 -22.64 -23.42
CA ALA A 152 1.98 -24.08 -23.49
C ALA A 152 0.89 -24.77 -22.66
N GLU A 153 0.11 -25.62 -23.29
CA GLU A 153 -0.87 -26.50 -22.64
C GLU A 153 -0.33 -27.93 -22.66
N VAL A 154 -0.15 -28.54 -21.49
CA VAL A 154 0.51 -29.84 -21.33
C VAL A 154 -0.48 -30.88 -20.84
N HIS A 155 -0.62 -31.98 -21.58
CA HIS A 155 -1.49 -33.09 -21.22
C HIS A 155 -0.77 -34.43 -21.27
N VAL A 156 -1.22 -35.37 -20.42
CA VAL A 156 -0.90 -36.80 -20.53
C VAL A 156 -2.19 -37.61 -20.46
N ASP A 157 -2.21 -38.79 -21.05
CA ASP A 157 -3.42 -39.60 -21.12
C ASP A 157 -3.97 -39.95 -19.72
N GLY A 158 -5.21 -39.55 -19.46
CA GLY A 158 -5.92 -39.79 -18.20
C GLY A 158 -5.71 -38.73 -17.11
N ASP A 159 -5.18 -37.55 -17.46
CA ASP A 159 -4.90 -36.45 -16.52
C ASP A 159 -6.11 -35.57 -16.13
N ARG A 160 -7.12 -35.45 -17.01
CA ARG A 160 -8.17 -34.42 -16.97
C ARG A 160 -8.97 -34.29 -15.66
N ASP A 161 -9.02 -35.34 -14.84
CA ASP A 161 -9.79 -35.38 -13.58
C ASP A 161 -8.92 -35.69 -12.35
N LEU A 162 -7.59 -35.61 -12.47
CA LEU A 162 -6.67 -35.89 -11.37
C LEU A 162 -6.42 -34.65 -10.51
N ALA A 163 -6.49 -34.81 -9.18
CA ALA A 163 -6.09 -33.77 -8.25
C ALA A 163 -4.58 -33.50 -8.33
N GLU A 164 -4.16 -32.26 -8.03
CA GLU A 164 -2.73 -31.86 -8.02
C GLU A 164 -1.83 -32.73 -7.12
N GLY A 165 -2.43 -33.42 -6.13
CA GLY A 165 -1.72 -34.37 -5.27
C GLY A 165 -1.39 -35.71 -5.93
N ALA A 166 -2.04 -36.07 -7.03
CA ALA A 166 -1.81 -37.30 -7.78
C ALA A 166 -0.91 -37.09 -9.00
N LEU A 167 -1.13 -35.97 -9.71
CA LEU A 167 -0.35 -35.56 -10.87
C LEU A 167 -0.13 -34.05 -10.81
N ARG A 168 1.12 -33.61 -11.04
CA ARG A 168 1.48 -32.18 -11.06
C ARG A 168 2.43 -31.90 -12.21
N ILE A 169 2.21 -30.80 -12.92
CA ILE A 169 3.08 -30.36 -14.02
C ILE A 169 3.86 -29.12 -13.54
N VAL A 170 5.18 -29.14 -13.73
CA VAL A 170 6.05 -28.03 -13.30
C VAL A 170 6.95 -27.60 -14.45
N PRO A 171 6.84 -26.34 -14.92
CA PRO A 171 7.63 -25.85 -16.04
C PRO A 171 9.00 -25.33 -15.60
N ARG A 172 9.94 -25.25 -16.55
CA ARG A 172 11.21 -24.56 -16.36
C ARG A 172 11.05 -23.04 -16.50
N SER A 173 11.75 -22.27 -15.65
CA SER A 173 11.85 -20.82 -15.81
C SER A 173 12.35 -20.46 -17.21
N PRO A 174 11.74 -19.49 -17.93
CA PRO A 174 10.90 -18.39 -17.44
C PRO A 174 9.38 -18.61 -17.50
N TRP A 175 8.91 -19.83 -17.77
CA TRP A 175 7.48 -20.14 -17.92
C TRP A 175 6.76 -20.14 -16.57
N GLN A 176 5.57 -19.53 -16.52
CA GLN A 176 4.76 -19.41 -15.31
C GLN A 176 3.36 -20.01 -15.53
N ALA A 177 2.84 -20.69 -14.51
CA ALA A 177 1.47 -21.23 -14.51
C ALA A 177 0.44 -20.10 -14.54
N ARG A 178 -0.64 -20.26 -15.31
CA ARG A 178 -1.76 -19.32 -15.35
C ARG A 178 -2.67 -19.58 -14.13
N ASN A 179 -3.09 -18.51 -13.44
CA ASN A 179 -3.90 -18.62 -12.23
C ASN A 179 -5.16 -19.47 -12.46
N GLY A 180 -5.29 -20.57 -11.72
CA GLY A 180 -6.45 -21.48 -11.79
C GLY A 180 -6.43 -22.53 -12.90
N GLU A 181 -5.36 -22.60 -13.70
CA GLU A 181 -5.24 -23.57 -14.81
C GLU A 181 -3.96 -24.41 -14.66
N PRO A 182 -4.02 -25.62 -14.05
CA PRO A 182 -2.82 -26.40 -13.69
C PRO A 182 -2.04 -26.98 -14.89
N HIS A 183 -2.63 -26.95 -16.09
CA HIS A 183 -2.04 -27.47 -17.33
C HIS A 183 -1.53 -26.37 -18.28
N ARG A 184 -1.76 -25.07 -17.97
CA ARG A 184 -1.46 -23.96 -18.88
C ARG A 184 -0.37 -23.05 -18.34
N PHE A 185 0.68 -22.89 -19.12
CA PHE A 185 1.88 -22.12 -18.79
C PHE A 185 2.12 -21.04 -19.83
N SER A 186 2.69 -19.91 -19.42
CA SER A 186 2.96 -18.80 -20.34
C SER A 186 4.31 -18.12 -20.14
N ALA A 187 4.87 -17.62 -21.24
CA ALA A 187 6.10 -16.83 -21.27
C ALA A 187 6.05 -15.80 -22.41
N ILE A 188 6.73 -14.65 -22.23
CA ILE A 188 6.84 -13.59 -23.25
C ILE A 188 8.05 -13.86 -24.14
N MET A 189 7.85 -13.78 -25.46
CA MET A 189 8.93 -14.00 -26.44
C MET A 189 9.81 -12.76 -26.55
N ARG A 190 11.06 -12.87 -26.08
CA ARG A 190 12.01 -11.74 -26.02
C ARG A 190 13.03 -11.71 -27.15
N ARG A 191 13.21 -12.82 -27.87
CA ARG A 191 14.25 -12.96 -28.92
C ARG A 191 13.68 -13.75 -30.09
N ALA A 192 14.14 -13.40 -31.29
CA ALA A 192 13.85 -14.18 -32.49
C ALA A 192 14.75 -15.42 -32.55
N GLY A 193 14.32 -16.45 -33.27
CA GLY A 193 14.97 -17.75 -33.41
C GLY A 193 14.29 -18.87 -32.61
N PRO A 194 14.92 -20.05 -32.55
CA PRO A 194 14.34 -21.24 -31.91
C PRO A 194 14.15 -21.01 -30.41
N GLN A 195 12.94 -21.31 -29.95
CA GLN A 195 12.53 -21.26 -28.55
C GLN A 195 12.20 -22.67 -28.07
N HIS A 196 12.50 -22.92 -26.80
CA HIS A 196 12.32 -24.22 -26.19
C HIS A 196 11.43 -24.10 -24.94
N PHE A 197 10.38 -24.91 -24.90
CA PHE A 197 9.58 -25.15 -23.71
C PHE A 197 10.01 -26.48 -23.09
N GLU A 198 10.21 -26.49 -21.77
CA GLU A 198 10.50 -27.69 -20.99
C GLU A 198 9.64 -27.70 -19.72
N ALA A 199 9.10 -28.87 -19.39
CA ALA A 199 8.41 -29.13 -18.14
C ALA A 199 8.61 -30.57 -17.67
N GLN A 200 8.29 -30.82 -16.40
CA GLN A 200 8.21 -32.17 -15.84
C GLN A 200 6.78 -32.49 -15.42
N VAL A 201 6.31 -33.67 -15.80
CA VAL A 201 5.07 -34.28 -15.30
C VAL A 201 5.44 -35.19 -14.14
N LEU A 202 4.91 -34.88 -12.96
CA LEU A 202 5.22 -35.54 -11.70
C LEU A 202 4.08 -36.47 -11.28
N PHE A 203 4.40 -37.75 -11.03
CA PHE A 203 3.47 -38.79 -10.61
C PHE A 203 3.69 -39.18 -9.14
N ALA A 204 2.63 -39.06 -8.34
CA ALA A 204 2.67 -39.43 -6.94
C ALA A 204 2.84 -40.95 -6.74
N ARG A 205 3.25 -41.34 -5.53
CA ARG A 205 3.28 -42.75 -5.10
C ARG A 205 1.89 -43.23 -4.74
N ARG A 206 1.65 -44.52 -4.91
CA ARG A 206 0.40 -45.16 -4.56
C ARG A 206 0.30 -45.37 -3.04
N GLY A 207 -0.87 -45.11 -2.45
CA GLY A 207 -1.15 -45.49 -1.06
C GLY A 207 -0.81 -44.48 0.04
N ARG A 208 -0.83 -43.17 -0.23
CA ARG A 208 -0.88 -42.16 0.85
C ARG A 208 -2.08 -41.21 0.69
N PRO A 209 -3.26 -41.58 1.17
CA PRO A 209 -4.28 -40.63 1.55
C PRO A 209 -4.01 -40.15 2.99
N ASP A 210 -4.10 -38.83 3.19
CA ASP A 210 -4.13 -38.10 4.46
C ASP A 210 -2.81 -37.86 5.24
N GLY A 211 -2.71 -36.63 5.75
CA GLY A 211 -1.50 -35.99 6.26
C GLY A 211 -0.87 -36.69 7.47
N ALA A 212 0.39 -37.07 7.32
CA ALA A 212 1.34 -37.23 8.41
C ALA A 212 2.74 -36.92 7.86
N ALA A 213 3.37 -35.86 8.36
CA ALA A 213 4.79 -35.57 8.11
C ALA A 213 5.67 -36.75 8.56
N PRO A 214 6.85 -36.98 7.96
CA PRO A 214 7.79 -37.96 8.47
C PRO A 214 8.31 -37.47 9.83
N GLN A 215 7.99 -38.18 10.90
CA GLN A 215 8.73 -38.06 12.15
C GLN A 215 10.08 -38.78 12.01
N GLY A 216 11.16 -38.05 12.31
CA GLY A 216 12.38 -38.63 12.87
C GLY A 216 13.48 -39.04 11.89
N GLY A 217 14.35 -38.08 11.55
CA GLY A 217 15.68 -38.33 10.99
C GLY A 217 16.46 -37.03 10.98
N ALA A 218 17.31 -36.81 11.99
CA ALA A 218 18.06 -35.59 12.17
C ALA A 218 18.96 -35.26 10.96
N GLY A 219 18.86 -34.03 10.47
CA GLY A 219 19.90 -33.36 9.69
C GLY A 219 19.84 -33.49 8.17
N THR A 220 18.87 -32.84 7.51
CA THR A 220 18.98 -32.27 6.15
C THR A 220 17.91 -31.19 5.94
N PRO A 221 18.15 -30.12 5.17
CA PRO A 221 17.21 -29.00 5.06
C PRO A 221 15.95 -29.42 4.28
N MET A 222 14.78 -29.23 4.91
CA MET A 222 13.50 -29.32 4.23
C MET A 222 13.43 -28.24 3.13
N VAL A 223 13.37 -28.67 1.87
CA VAL A 223 12.98 -27.81 0.76
C VAL A 223 11.51 -27.44 0.96
N ARG A 224 11.22 -26.14 1.09
CA ARG A 224 9.88 -25.56 1.19
C ARG A 224 8.98 -26.15 0.10
N SER A 225 7.81 -26.64 0.50
CA SER A 225 6.68 -26.91 -0.39
C SER A 225 6.33 -25.63 -1.16
N GLY A 226 6.71 -25.58 -2.44
CA GLY A 226 6.50 -24.43 -3.30
C GLY A 226 5.02 -24.21 -3.58
N GLY A 227 4.54 -23.00 -3.29
CA GLY A 227 3.22 -22.51 -3.68
C GLY A 227 3.04 -22.42 -5.21
N PRO A 228 1.89 -21.88 -5.66
CA PRO A 228 1.60 -21.71 -7.08
C PRO A 228 2.62 -20.69 -7.65
N GLY A 229 3.62 -21.20 -8.37
CA GLY A 229 4.77 -20.42 -8.85
C GLY A 229 6.14 -21.10 -8.73
N SER A 230 6.24 -22.34 -8.25
CA SER A 230 7.51 -23.07 -8.21
C SER A 230 8.05 -23.37 -9.62
N SER A 231 9.21 -22.83 -9.99
CA SER A 231 9.96 -23.22 -11.18
C SER A 231 11.09 -24.18 -10.80
N LEU A 232 11.39 -25.15 -11.66
CA LEU A 232 12.48 -26.10 -11.44
C LEU A 232 13.84 -25.49 -11.78
N THR A 233 14.86 -25.90 -11.02
CA THR A 233 16.28 -25.64 -11.35
C THR A 233 16.78 -26.59 -12.44
N ALA A 234 17.89 -26.26 -13.11
CA ALA A 234 18.47 -27.11 -14.15
C ALA A 234 18.85 -28.51 -13.63
N ASP A 235 19.33 -28.62 -12.39
CA ASP A 235 19.70 -29.91 -11.77
C ASP A 235 18.49 -30.79 -11.47
N GLN A 236 17.35 -30.17 -11.12
CA GLN A 236 16.07 -30.87 -10.95
C GLN A 236 15.50 -31.35 -12.30
N LEU A 237 15.73 -30.61 -13.38
CA LEU A 237 15.42 -31.06 -14.74
C LEU A 237 16.30 -32.23 -15.19
N ALA A 238 17.57 -32.24 -14.80
CA ALA A 238 18.52 -33.30 -15.11
C ALA A 238 18.30 -34.60 -14.32
N GLY A 239 17.24 -34.69 -13.52
CA GLY A 239 16.88 -35.91 -12.79
C GLY A 239 17.63 -36.12 -11.47
N VAL A 240 18.30 -35.09 -10.94
CA VAL A 240 19.00 -35.14 -9.64
C VAL A 240 18.01 -34.77 -8.53
N SER A 241 17.01 -35.63 -8.32
CA SER A 241 16.02 -35.48 -7.24
C SER A 241 16.28 -36.47 -6.11
N GLY A 242 16.15 -36.01 -4.87
CA GLY A 242 16.46 -36.82 -3.69
C GLY A 242 15.50 -38.00 -3.50
N PRO A 243 15.94 -39.13 -2.92
CA PRO A 243 15.09 -40.30 -2.73
C PRO A 243 13.80 -39.95 -1.96
N GLY A 244 12.64 -40.19 -2.57
CA GLY A 244 11.32 -39.91 -1.99
C GLY A 244 10.51 -38.79 -2.69
N SER A 245 11.05 -38.12 -3.69
CA SER A 245 10.26 -37.26 -4.60
C SER A 245 9.30 -38.05 -5.49
N MET A 246 8.37 -37.36 -6.16
CA MET A 246 7.50 -37.95 -7.18
C MET A 246 8.33 -38.48 -8.37
N ALA A 247 7.79 -39.47 -9.09
CA ALA A 247 8.39 -39.90 -10.36
C ALA A 247 8.17 -38.81 -11.40
N SER A 248 9.15 -38.53 -12.25
CA SER A 248 9.09 -37.43 -13.22
C SER A 248 9.28 -37.92 -14.65
N LEU A 249 8.41 -37.46 -15.55
CA LEU A 249 8.54 -37.60 -17.00
C LEU A 249 8.81 -36.22 -17.60
N GLY A 250 9.90 -36.10 -18.36
CA GLY A 250 10.24 -34.85 -19.05
C GLY A 250 9.37 -34.65 -20.29
N VAL A 251 8.86 -33.44 -20.49
CA VAL A 251 8.14 -33.02 -21.69
C VAL A 251 8.74 -31.74 -22.23
N ALA A 252 8.84 -31.65 -23.55
CA ALA A 252 9.40 -30.48 -24.21
C ALA A 252 8.73 -30.20 -25.54
N ALA A 253 8.78 -28.95 -25.97
CA ALA A 253 8.31 -28.52 -27.28
C ALA A 253 9.21 -27.42 -27.84
N ASP A 254 9.52 -27.53 -29.13
CA ASP A 254 10.24 -26.51 -29.88
C ASP A 254 9.29 -25.70 -30.73
N PHE A 255 9.51 -24.38 -30.80
CA PHE A 255 8.84 -23.50 -31.74
C PHE A 255 9.75 -22.36 -32.17
N GLU A 256 9.48 -21.76 -33.32
CA GLU A 256 10.29 -20.67 -33.85
C GLU A 256 9.59 -19.32 -33.63
N ALA A 257 10.35 -18.37 -33.09
CA ALA A 257 9.88 -16.99 -32.92
C ALA A 257 10.51 -16.10 -34.00
N ASP A 258 9.68 -15.48 -34.84
CA ASP A 258 10.14 -14.57 -35.88
C ASP A 258 10.17 -13.12 -35.40
N GLN A 259 11.00 -12.31 -36.06
CA GLN A 259 10.95 -10.87 -35.90
C GLN A 259 9.92 -10.29 -36.87
N ARG A 260 8.97 -9.46 -36.38
CA ARG A 260 8.04 -8.75 -37.27
C ARG A 260 8.84 -7.87 -38.22
N VAL A 261 8.64 -8.06 -39.53
CA VAL A 261 9.22 -7.19 -40.54
C VAL A 261 8.67 -5.78 -40.31
N PRO A 262 9.52 -4.75 -40.12
CA PRO A 262 9.04 -3.39 -39.91
C PRO A 262 8.22 -2.98 -41.13
N GLN A 263 6.90 -2.85 -40.96
CA GLN A 263 6.07 -2.27 -41.99
C GLN A 263 6.30 -0.75 -41.97
N PRO A 264 6.71 -0.14 -43.09
CA PRO A 264 6.74 1.32 -43.17
C PRO A 264 5.31 1.81 -42.97
N ILE A 265 5.10 2.60 -41.94
CA ILE A 265 3.76 3.11 -41.65
C ILE A 265 3.44 4.14 -42.74
N SER A 266 2.60 3.76 -43.70
CA SER A 266 2.07 4.66 -44.72
C SER A 266 0.66 5.09 -44.31
N GLY A 267 0.49 6.39 -44.08
CA GLY A 267 -0.71 7.01 -43.55
C GLY A 267 -0.35 8.14 -42.58
N ASN A 268 -1.30 9.03 -42.27
CA ASN A 268 -1.12 10.03 -41.21
C ASN A 268 -1.09 9.30 -39.85
N VAL A 269 0.10 8.89 -39.41
CA VAL A 269 0.32 8.43 -38.04
C VAL A 269 0.29 9.65 -37.14
N GLY A 270 -0.75 9.76 -36.32
CA GLY A 270 -0.73 10.66 -35.19
C GLY A 270 0.30 10.17 -34.19
N VAL A 271 1.55 10.61 -34.32
CA VAL A 271 2.54 10.45 -33.26
C VAL A 271 2.20 11.49 -32.19
N SER A 272 1.51 11.05 -31.14
CA SER A 272 1.32 11.88 -29.95
C SER A 272 2.52 11.70 -29.04
N LEU A 273 3.24 12.79 -28.79
CA LEU A 273 4.25 12.80 -27.72
C LEU A 273 3.53 12.63 -26.38
N THR A 274 4.00 11.72 -25.54
CA THR A 274 3.52 11.55 -24.17
C THR A 274 4.49 12.22 -23.20
N ARG A 275 4.02 12.54 -22.00
CA ARG A 275 4.91 13.07 -20.95
C ARG A 275 6.00 12.05 -20.60
N THR A 276 7.08 12.57 -20.04
CA THR A 276 8.20 11.75 -19.56
C THR A 276 7.75 10.83 -18.41
N GLU A 277 8.01 9.54 -18.55
CA GLU A 277 7.78 8.56 -17.46
C GLU A 277 8.80 8.78 -16.33
N THR A 278 8.36 8.49 -15.11
CA THR A 278 9.16 8.58 -13.87
C THR A 278 9.14 7.25 -13.14
N GLU A 279 10.04 7.03 -12.18
CA GLU A 279 10.10 5.83 -11.36
C GLU A 279 9.32 6.03 -10.04
N PRO A 280 8.73 4.98 -9.45
CA PRO A 280 8.04 5.11 -8.17
C PRO A 280 9.03 5.41 -7.05
N THR A 281 8.65 6.31 -6.14
CA THR A 281 9.48 6.70 -4.99
C THR A 281 8.85 6.25 -3.68
N GLU A 282 9.70 5.92 -2.70
CA GLU A 282 9.31 5.43 -1.38
C GLU A 282 8.47 6.43 -0.56
N ASP A 283 8.50 7.73 -0.88
CA ASP A 283 7.72 8.79 -0.22
C ASP A 283 6.23 8.84 -0.63
N LEU A 284 5.85 8.17 -1.72
CA LEU A 284 4.46 8.20 -2.23
C LEU A 284 3.39 7.83 -1.18
N PRO A 285 3.61 6.83 -0.31
CA PRO A 285 2.68 6.51 0.76
C PRO A 285 2.53 7.64 1.78
N LEU A 286 3.59 8.39 2.13
CA LEU A 286 3.50 9.52 3.05
C LEU A 286 2.59 10.62 2.47
N TRP A 287 2.79 10.99 1.21
CA TRP A 287 1.98 12.04 0.59
C TRP A 287 0.52 11.64 0.43
N THR A 288 0.29 10.37 0.10
CA THR A 288 -1.05 9.79 0.05
C THR A 288 -1.71 9.79 1.43
N LEU A 289 -0.98 9.42 2.48
CA LEU A 289 -1.46 9.48 3.87
C LEU A 289 -1.80 10.92 4.30
N ILE A 290 -0.96 11.91 3.98
CA ILE A 290 -1.23 13.33 4.25
C ILE A 290 -2.50 13.79 3.52
N ARG A 291 -2.65 13.42 2.24
CA ARG A 291 -3.84 13.79 1.47
C ARG A 291 -5.12 13.18 2.06
N ASN A 292 -5.08 11.89 2.38
CA ASN A 292 -6.26 11.18 2.88
C ASN A 292 -6.58 11.56 4.34
N SER A 293 -5.59 11.91 5.16
CA SER A 293 -5.82 12.41 6.52
C SER A 293 -6.34 13.84 6.55
N THR A 294 -5.83 14.73 5.69
CA THR A 294 -6.39 16.08 5.55
C THR A 294 -7.82 16.07 5.00
N GLU A 295 -8.14 15.14 4.09
CA GLU A 295 -9.52 14.90 3.65
C GLU A 295 -10.40 14.33 4.78
N ALA A 296 -9.89 13.40 5.59
CA ALA A 296 -10.60 12.90 6.77
C ALA A 296 -10.90 14.00 7.81
N LEU A 297 -10.04 15.02 7.91
CA LEU A 297 -10.22 16.21 8.74
C LEU A 297 -11.11 17.30 8.09
N SER A 298 -11.66 17.05 6.90
CA SER A 298 -12.52 18.01 6.21
C SER A 298 -13.77 18.35 7.02
N PHE A 299 -14.30 19.55 6.82
CA PHE A 299 -15.51 20.00 7.48
C PHE A 299 -16.72 19.11 7.14
N THR A 300 -16.80 18.57 5.92
CA THR A 300 -17.88 17.68 5.49
C THR A 300 -17.91 16.39 6.30
N ASN A 301 -16.75 15.77 6.54
CA ASN A 301 -16.65 14.56 7.38
C ASN A 301 -16.90 14.88 8.85
N TYR A 302 -16.45 16.05 9.31
CA TYR A 302 -16.74 16.55 10.65
C TYR A 302 -18.24 16.80 10.88
N LEU A 303 -18.93 17.40 9.91
CA LEU A 303 -20.37 17.63 9.95
C LEU A 303 -21.11 16.29 10.01
N ALA A 304 -20.76 15.33 9.15
CA ALA A 304 -21.36 14.00 9.15
C ALA A 304 -21.16 13.28 10.50
N PHE A 305 -19.97 13.37 11.09
CA PHE A 305 -19.66 12.81 12.41
C PHE A 305 -20.52 13.43 13.52
N LEU A 306 -20.69 14.75 13.53
CA LEU A 306 -21.52 15.43 14.53
C LEU A 306 -23.01 15.19 14.31
N ASP A 307 -23.48 15.14 13.07
CA ASP A 307 -24.88 14.81 12.78
C ASP A 307 -25.22 13.37 13.19
N GLN A 308 -24.28 12.43 13.06
CA GLN A 308 -24.43 11.08 13.62
C GLN A 308 -24.52 11.08 15.16
N LEU A 309 -23.80 12.00 15.81
CA LEU A 309 -23.77 12.12 17.26
C LEU A 309 -25.03 12.78 17.85
N PHE A 310 -25.54 13.82 17.19
CA PHE A 310 -26.62 14.68 17.70
C PHE A 310 -27.99 14.47 17.04
N CYS A 311 -28.07 14.06 15.77
CA CYS A 311 -29.31 14.14 14.97
C CYS A 311 -29.95 12.77 14.65
N ASP A 312 -29.22 11.77 14.12
CA ASP A 312 -29.72 10.38 13.92
C ASP A 312 -28.61 9.41 13.41
N PRO A 313 -28.61 8.09 13.72
CA PRO A 313 -27.50 7.17 13.41
C PRO A 313 -27.51 6.61 11.98
N ASN A 314 -28.47 6.98 11.12
CA ASN A 314 -28.68 6.37 9.80
C ASN A 314 -28.03 7.15 8.63
N VAL A 315 -27.10 8.07 8.90
CA VAL A 315 -26.37 8.77 7.84
C VAL A 315 -25.36 7.82 7.18
N ALA A 316 -25.43 7.69 5.86
CA ALA A 316 -24.59 6.78 5.09
C ALA A 316 -23.14 7.31 5.00
N MET A 317 -22.24 6.73 5.80
CA MET A 317 -20.78 6.89 5.63
C MET A 317 -20.25 6.06 4.47
N SER A 318 -19.08 6.42 3.92
CA SER A 318 -18.38 5.61 2.93
C SER A 318 -17.94 4.26 3.53
N ASP A 319 -17.78 3.23 2.70
CA ASP A 319 -17.40 1.89 3.18
C ASP A 319 -16.01 1.86 3.84
N LEU A 320 -15.10 2.76 3.43
CA LEU A 320 -13.78 2.95 4.04
C LEU A 320 -13.90 3.46 5.49
N GLU A 321 -14.75 4.48 5.71
CA GLU A 321 -15.02 5.02 7.04
C GLU A 321 -15.71 3.96 7.90
N ARG A 322 -16.69 3.22 7.38
CA ARG A 322 -17.34 2.12 8.12
C ARG A 322 -16.35 1.07 8.63
N LEU A 323 -15.36 0.70 7.82
CA LEU A 323 -14.32 -0.26 8.20
C LEU A 323 -13.37 0.32 9.26
N ARG A 324 -12.99 1.60 9.15
CA ARG A 324 -12.18 2.32 10.15
C ARG A 324 -12.90 2.46 11.50
N PHE A 325 -14.23 2.59 11.46
CA PHE A 325 -15.07 2.88 12.61
C PHE A 325 -15.84 1.66 13.18
N ALA A 326 -15.58 0.42 12.73
CA ALA A 326 -16.33 -0.77 13.18
C ALA A 326 -16.32 -0.96 14.73
N GLY A 327 -15.15 -0.80 15.36
CA GLY A 327 -15.04 -0.83 16.83
C GLY A 327 -15.64 0.40 17.51
N LYS A 328 -15.60 1.56 16.85
CA LYS A 328 -16.13 2.83 17.36
C LYS A 328 -17.65 2.88 17.31
N ASN A 329 -18.29 2.32 16.29
CA ASN A 329 -19.74 2.17 16.21
C ASN A 329 -20.27 1.30 17.36
N ALA A 330 -19.56 0.23 17.69
CA ALA A 330 -19.88 -0.59 18.87
C ALA A 330 -19.72 0.20 20.18
N ALA A 331 -18.64 0.98 20.35
CA ALA A 331 -18.43 1.82 21.53
C ALA A 331 -19.44 2.98 21.63
N VAL A 332 -19.74 3.67 20.52
CA VAL A 332 -20.75 4.74 20.43
C VAL A 332 -22.13 4.18 20.77
N ASN A 333 -22.50 3.02 20.22
CA ASN A 333 -23.75 2.33 20.54
C ASN A 333 -23.81 1.85 22.01
N ALA A 334 -22.68 1.46 22.60
CA ALA A 334 -22.60 1.09 24.02
C ALA A 334 -22.71 2.31 24.97
N ILE A 335 -22.26 3.48 24.55
CA ILE A 335 -22.35 4.74 25.32
C ILE A 335 -23.72 5.43 25.12
N LYS A 336 -24.40 5.15 24.01
CA LYS A 336 -25.71 5.70 23.63
C LYS A 336 -26.80 5.61 24.72
N PRO A 337 -27.04 4.47 25.39
CA PRO A 337 -28.05 4.40 26.46
C PRO A 337 -27.63 5.13 27.75
N ARG A 338 -26.32 5.40 27.94
CA ARG A 338 -25.80 6.16 29.08
C ARG A 338 -25.85 7.69 28.86
N ARG A 339 -26.19 8.13 27.64
CA ARG A 339 -26.28 9.54 27.24
C ARG A 339 -27.71 10.09 27.19
N ALA A 340 -28.71 9.32 27.65
CA ALA A 340 -30.02 9.88 27.98
C ALA A 340 -29.91 10.72 29.26
N LEU A 341 -29.24 11.85 29.17
CA LEU A 341 -29.22 12.85 30.22
C LEU A 341 -30.06 14.05 29.73
N PRO A 342 -31.01 14.52 30.55
CA PRO A 342 -31.75 15.74 30.28
C PRO A 342 -30.81 16.91 30.59
N PHE A 343 -29.96 17.28 29.63
CA PHE A 343 -28.90 18.26 29.88
C PHE A 343 -29.46 19.69 30.04
N ASN A 344 -29.17 20.31 31.18
CA ASN A 344 -29.37 21.75 31.41
C ASN A 344 -28.21 22.55 30.79
N ASP A 345 -28.56 23.55 29.99
CA ASP A 345 -27.87 24.81 29.68
C ASP A 345 -26.40 24.83 29.16
N SER A 346 -25.43 24.13 29.77
CA SER A 346 -23.98 24.24 29.44
C SER A 346 -23.28 22.94 29.01
N ASP A 347 -23.89 21.78 29.27
CA ASP A 347 -23.26 20.48 28.98
C ASP A 347 -23.22 20.15 27.48
N SER A 348 -24.14 20.68 26.67
CA SER A 348 -24.14 20.47 25.22
C SER A 348 -22.89 21.01 24.53
N TYR A 349 -22.38 22.16 25.00
CA TYR A 349 -21.12 22.73 24.50
C TYR A 349 -19.92 21.86 24.88
N ARG A 350 -19.89 21.32 26.11
CA ARG A 350 -18.84 20.40 26.56
C ARG A 350 -18.84 19.10 25.75
N VAL A 351 -20.03 18.56 25.46
CA VAL A 351 -20.18 17.38 24.59
C VAL A 351 -19.67 17.68 23.19
N LEU A 352 -20.00 18.86 22.63
CA LEU A 352 -19.47 19.29 21.34
C LEU A 352 -17.94 19.35 21.37
N LYS A 353 -17.36 20.04 22.35
CA LYS A 353 -15.90 20.18 22.52
C LYS A 353 -15.20 18.82 22.61
N ALA A 354 -15.68 17.94 23.49
CA ALA A 354 -15.13 16.59 23.66
C ALA A 354 -15.30 15.73 22.39
N ALA A 355 -16.41 15.89 21.66
CA ALA A 355 -16.63 15.22 20.39
C ALA A 355 -15.66 15.70 19.31
N THR A 356 -15.42 17.01 19.22
CA THR A 356 -14.46 17.60 18.27
C THR A 356 -13.03 17.19 18.60
N GLU A 357 -12.65 17.16 19.87
CA GLU A 357 -11.36 16.62 20.32
C GLU A 357 -11.18 15.16 19.88
N ALA A 358 -12.19 14.31 20.12
CA ALA A 358 -12.17 12.91 19.69
C ALA A 358 -12.20 12.75 18.16
N PHE A 359 -12.80 13.69 17.43
CA PHE A 359 -12.78 13.71 15.97
C PHE A 359 -11.37 14.00 15.45
N VAL A 360 -10.75 15.06 15.94
CA VAL A 360 -9.39 15.45 15.53
C VAL A 360 -8.39 14.38 15.90
N MET A 361 -8.45 13.82 17.12
CA MET A 361 -7.56 12.76 17.60
C MET A 361 -7.57 11.51 16.71
N VAL A 362 -8.72 11.15 16.13
CA VAL A 362 -8.84 9.94 15.29
C VAL A 362 -8.44 10.22 13.84
N ASN A 363 -8.60 11.46 13.36
CA ASN A 363 -8.42 11.80 11.96
C ASN A 363 -7.11 12.55 11.65
N CYS A 364 -6.34 12.97 12.66
CA CYS A 364 -5.12 13.79 12.51
C CYS A 364 -3.91 13.09 11.88
N GLY A 365 -4.11 12.09 11.02
CA GLY A 365 -3.04 11.50 10.20
C GLY A 365 -2.01 10.73 11.00
N VAL A 366 -2.45 10.02 12.03
CA VAL A 366 -1.58 9.19 12.85
C VAL A 366 -1.18 7.92 12.09
N LEU A 367 0.05 7.42 12.27
CA LEU A 367 0.52 6.11 11.80
C LEU A 367 -0.16 4.93 12.54
N SER A 368 -1.43 5.10 12.93
CA SER A 368 -2.25 4.12 13.62
C SER A 368 -2.96 3.23 12.62
N LEU A 369 -2.92 1.91 12.83
CA LEU A 369 -3.66 0.94 12.03
C LEU A 369 -5.16 1.01 12.32
N PRO A 370 -6.03 0.91 11.29
CA PRO A 370 -5.69 0.84 9.87
C PRO A 370 -5.30 2.22 9.29
N LEU A 371 -4.27 2.20 8.44
CA LEU A 371 -3.76 3.38 7.72
C LEU A 371 -4.84 3.93 6.78
N ALA A 372 -4.81 5.25 6.54
CA ALA A 372 -5.80 5.95 5.71
C ALA A 372 -5.55 5.75 4.20
N PHE A 373 -5.39 4.50 3.74
CA PHE A 373 -5.22 4.18 2.33
C PHE A 373 -6.53 3.67 1.73
N ASN A 374 -6.85 4.15 0.52
CA ASN A 374 -7.92 3.66 -0.32
C ASN A 374 -7.31 3.21 -1.66
N PRO A 375 -6.94 1.92 -1.81
CA PRO A 375 -6.17 1.45 -2.96
C PRO A 375 -6.76 1.81 -4.33
N ALA A 376 -8.10 1.86 -4.45
CA ALA A 376 -8.77 2.20 -5.70
C ALA A 376 -8.65 3.69 -6.05
N GLU A 377 -8.95 4.58 -5.09
CA GLU A 377 -8.87 6.02 -5.29
C GLU A 377 -7.43 6.52 -5.35
N ASP A 378 -6.54 5.91 -4.56
CA ASP A 378 -5.12 6.24 -4.52
C ASP A 378 -4.44 5.87 -5.84
N ALA A 379 -4.70 4.67 -6.38
CA ALA A 379 -4.19 4.27 -7.69
C ALA A 379 -4.73 5.18 -8.80
N ALA A 380 -6.04 5.49 -8.79
CA ALA A 380 -6.63 6.42 -9.76
C ALA A 380 -6.06 7.84 -9.63
N TYR A 381 -5.67 8.26 -8.42
CA TYR A 381 -5.02 9.55 -8.23
C TYR A 381 -3.63 9.54 -8.86
N LEU A 382 -2.81 8.52 -8.60
CA LEU A 382 -1.45 8.42 -9.15
C LEU A 382 -1.44 8.31 -10.69
N ASP A 383 -2.36 7.51 -11.24
CA ASP A 383 -2.52 7.29 -12.69
C ASP A 383 -2.80 8.62 -13.43
N ARG A 384 -3.69 9.46 -12.90
CA ARG A 384 -3.99 10.79 -13.48
C ARG A 384 -2.81 11.77 -13.47
N ARG A 385 -1.71 11.45 -12.77
CA ARG A 385 -0.50 12.30 -12.68
C ARG A 385 0.71 11.65 -13.34
N ASP A 386 0.51 10.55 -14.09
CA ASP A 386 1.59 9.83 -14.77
C ASP A 386 2.69 9.38 -13.77
N ILE A 387 2.29 8.98 -12.54
CA ILE A 387 3.17 8.44 -11.51
C ILE A 387 2.91 6.94 -11.40
N PRO A 388 3.91 6.06 -11.63
CA PRO A 388 3.70 4.63 -11.55
C PRO A 388 3.41 4.21 -10.10
N ASN A 389 2.52 3.23 -9.94
CA ASN A 389 2.29 2.63 -8.64
C ASN A 389 3.39 1.59 -8.35
N GLY A 390 4.21 1.83 -7.33
CA GLY A 390 5.31 0.94 -6.92
C GLY A 390 4.87 -0.34 -6.20
N GLY A 391 3.57 -0.53 -5.95
CA GLY A 391 3.03 -1.71 -5.28
C GLY A 391 1.93 -1.36 -4.28
N SER A 392 1.87 -2.11 -3.19
CA SER A 392 0.98 -1.79 -2.07
C SER A 392 1.58 -0.65 -1.24
N LEU A 393 0.92 0.52 -1.23
CA LEU A 393 1.39 1.70 -0.48
C LEU A 393 1.60 1.41 1.01
N ALA A 394 0.81 0.51 1.59
CA ALA A 394 0.96 0.10 2.98
C ALA A 394 2.26 -0.69 3.21
N ASP A 395 2.61 -1.58 2.27
CA ASP A 395 3.82 -2.39 2.37
C ASP A 395 5.08 -1.54 2.11
N VAL A 396 5.03 -0.60 1.15
CA VAL A 396 6.11 0.36 0.90
C VAL A 396 6.31 1.26 2.13
N LEU A 397 5.23 1.77 2.74
CA LEU A 397 5.34 2.59 3.94
C LEU A 397 6.02 1.81 5.08
N ALA A 398 5.58 0.59 5.35
CA ALA A 398 6.03 -0.18 6.51
C ALA A 398 7.45 -0.74 6.36
N ASN A 399 7.82 -1.18 5.15
CA ASN A 399 9.07 -1.92 4.92
C ASN A 399 10.17 -1.09 4.26
N GLU A 400 9.82 -0.05 3.49
CA GLU A 400 10.77 0.74 2.71
C GLU A 400 10.93 2.16 3.26
N TYR A 401 9.82 2.81 3.66
CA TYR A 401 9.87 4.22 4.08
C TYR A 401 10.16 4.46 5.56
N LEU A 402 9.49 3.73 6.46
CA LEU A 402 9.62 3.94 7.90
C LEU A 402 10.96 3.41 8.42
N GLU A 403 11.63 4.21 9.25
CA GLU A 403 12.87 3.80 9.87
C GLU A 403 12.62 3.18 11.25
N THR A 404 13.41 2.16 11.58
CA THR A 404 13.41 1.57 12.92
C THR A 404 14.33 2.37 13.84
N VAL A 405 13.76 2.81 14.97
CA VAL A 405 14.48 3.56 16.00
C VAL A 405 14.45 2.77 17.31
N ASP A 406 15.61 2.68 17.96
CA ASP A 406 15.84 1.96 19.22
C ASP A 406 15.32 0.50 19.19
N GLY A 407 15.45 -0.16 18.03
CA GLY A 407 15.21 -1.58 17.81
C GLY A 407 13.76 -1.99 17.49
N ASN A 408 12.75 -1.26 17.95
CA ASN A 408 11.34 -1.65 17.81
C ASN A 408 10.35 -0.53 17.42
N THR A 409 10.75 0.75 17.44
CA THR A 409 9.80 1.84 17.16
C THR A 409 9.93 2.29 15.71
N LEU A 410 8.87 2.15 14.92
CA LEU A 410 8.82 2.71 13.57
C LEU A 410 8.55 4.22 13.66
N ALA A 411 9.34 5.02 12.95
CA ALA A 411 9.18 6.47 12.90
C ALA A 411 9.41 7.00 11.47
N LEU A 412 8.84 8.17 11.18
CA LEU A 412 9.12 8.88 9.93
C LEU A 412 10.62 9.23 9.84
N PRO A 413 11.25 9.20 8.66
CA PRO A 413 12.69 9.45 8.51
C PRO A 413 13.16 10.76 9.16
N TYR A 414 12.40 11.85 8.98
CA TYR A 414 12.72 13.14 9.61
C TYR A 414 12.70 13.05 11.16
N LEU A 415 11.72 12.36 11.74
CA LEU A 415 11.63 12.18 13.19
C LEU A 415 12.71 11.24 13.71
N ALA A 416 13.09 10.23 12.93
CA ALA A 416 14.21 9.35 13.25
C ALA A 416 15.54 10.12 13.29
N VAL A 417 15.79 11.05 12.37
CA VAL A 417 16.95 11.97 12.42
C VAL A 417 16.96 12.80 13.70
N ILE A 418 15.81 13.35 14.11
CA ILE A 418 15.71 14.10 15.37
C ILE A 418 16.00 13.18 16.56
N ARG A 419 15.44 11.96 16.57
CA ARG A 419 15.66 10.99 17.64
C ARG A 419 17.14 10.61 17.78
N ARG A 420 17.86 10.44 16.67
CA ARG A 420 19.32 10.20 16.66
C ARG A 420 20.12 11.36 17.26
N LYS A 421 19.61 12.60 17.24
CA LYS A 421 20.22 13.77 17.90
C LYS A 421 19.96 13.85 19.41
N LEU A 422 19.02 13.05 19.93
CA LEU A 422 18.62 13.04 21.34
C LEU A 422 18.79 11.64 21.96
N PRO A 423 20.02 11.06 21.95
CA PRO A 423 20.25 9.72 22.49
C PRO A 423 20.10 9.66 24.02
N ASP A 424 20.32 10.79 24.71
CA ASP A 424 20.32 10.88 26.17
C ASP A 424 18.92 10.85 26.80
N ILE A 425 17.87 11.00 25.98
CA ILE A 425 16.48 10.96 26.44
C ILE A 425 16.00 9.51 26.35
N PRO A 426 15.77 8.78 27.44
CA PRO A 426 15.29 7.41 27.36
C PRO A 426 13.85 7.37 26.84
N ILE A 427 13.56 6.43 25.93
CA ILE A 427 12.19 6.03 25.58
C ILE A 427 11.82 4.90 26.54
N ASN A 428 11.03 5.19 27.57
CA ASN A 428 10.56 4.15 28.48
C ASN A 428 9.42 3.38 27.81
N ILE A 429 9.68 2.11 27.48
CA ILE A 429 8.66 1.16 27.04
C ILE A 429 7.80 0.86 28.28
N PRO A 430 6.48 1.08 28.24
CA PRO A 430 5.64 0.85 29.41
C PRO A 430 5.57 -0.64 29.73
N ALA A 431 6.42 -1.09 30.64
CA ALA A 431 6.24 -2.31 31.39
C ALA A 431 5.42 -1.97 32.65
N SER A 432 4.10 -2.14 32.58
CA SER A 432 3.18 -2.18 33.73
C SER A 432 3.24 -1.01 34.73
N GLY A 433 2.29 -0.07 34.61
CA GLY A 433 1.51 0.42 35.76
C GLY A 433 2.17 1.37 36.77
N SER A 434 3.24 2.10 36.44
CA SER A 434 3.74 3.18 37.30
C SER A 434 3.29 4.55 36.77
N GLU A 435 2.62 5.36 37.60
CA GLU A 435 2.13 6.71 37.23
C GLU A 435 3.26 7.69 36.87
N ALA A 436 4.51 7.38 37.25
CA ALA A 436 5.70 8.15 36.89
C ALA A 436 6.20 7.88 35.45
N ASP A 437 5.82 6.76 34.82
CA ASP A 437 6.19 6.41 33.44
C ASP A 437 5.28 7.05 32.38
N LEU A 438 4.18 7.71 32.79
CA LEU A 438 3.32 8.47 31.87
C LEU A 438 4.05 9.63 31.20
N CYS A 439 5.07 10.22 31.84
CA CYS A 439 5.77 11.39 31.28
C CYS A 439 6.70 11.04 30.11
N PHE A 440 7.27 9.83 30.07
CA PHE A 440 8.21 9.41 29.02
C PHE A 440 7.53 8.66 27.86
N GLY A 441 6.43 7.96 28.13
CA GLY A 441 5.63 7.30 27.08
C GLY A 441 5.01 8.27 26.06
N ILE A 442 4.69 9.50 26.48
CA ILE A 442 4.10 10.54 25.60
C ILE A 442 5.04 10.90 24.43
N ILE A 443 6.36 10.90 24.68
CA ILE A 443 7.34 11.23 23.63
C ILE A 443 7.41 10.09 22.60
N GLN A 444 7.38 8.84 23.06
CA GLN A 444 7.36 7.67 22.18
C GLN A 444 6.09 7.62 21.32
N GLU A 445 4.94 7.90 21.92
CA GLU A 445 3.68 7.97 21.21
C GLU A 445 3.74 9.09 20.17
N ARG A 446 4.20 10.30 20.50
CA ARG A 446 4.34 11.39 19.51
C ARG A 446 5.37 11.11 18.40
N LEU A 447 6.42 10.33 18.67
CA LEU A 447 7.42 9.93 17.67
C LEU A 447 6.89 8.86 16.70
N SER A 448 6.17 7.87 17.24
CA SER A 448 5.57 6.79 16.43
C SER A 448 4.28 7.24 15.74
N ASN A 449 3.56 8.18 16.33
CA ASN A 449 2.22 8.62 15.95
C ASN A 449 2.12 10.15 15.94
N PRO A 450 2.83 10.85 15.03
CA PRO A 450 2.77 12.31 14.95
C PRO A 450 1.39 12.79 14.45
N CYS A 451 0.86 13.84 15.08
CA CYS A 451 -0.33 14.54 14.57
C CYS A 451 0.05 15.40 13.36
N LEU A 452 -0.45 15.03 12.17
CA LEU A 452 -0.22 15.73 10.91
C LEU A 452 -1.22 16.88 10.75
N ILE A 453 -1.01 17.98 11.49
CA ILE A 453 -1.81 19.22 11.39
C ILE A 453 -0.86 20.42 11.34
N GLU A 454 -1.10 21.34 10.41
CA GLU A 454 -0.35 22.59 10.30
C GLU A 454 -1.15 23.79 10.81
N LEU A 455 -0.42 24.72 11.43
CA LEU A 455 -1.00 25.95 11.97
C LEU A 455 -1.37 26.95 10.87
N ILE A 456 -0.75 26.86 9.68
CA ILE A 456 -1.03 27.73 8.52
C ILE A 456 -2.51 27.70 8.13
N TRP A 457 -3.18 26.56 8.35
CA TRP A 457 -4.61 26.44 8.10
C TRP A 457 -5.42 27.41 8.97
N SER A 458 -5.06 27.51 10.25
CA SER A 458 -5.74 28.39 11.20
C SER A 458 -5.50 29.86 10.87
N TYR A 459 -4.27 30.20 10.48
CA TYR A 459 -3.92 31.54 10.02
C TYR A 459 -4.83 32.01 8.87
N TRP A 460 -4.99 31.17 7.83
CA TRP A 460 -5.81 31.54 6.68
C TRP A 460 -7.30 31.66 7.02
N LEU A 461 -7.83 30.84 7.91
CA LEU A 461 -9.22 31.00 8.35
C LEU A 461 -9.44 32.23 9.22
N GLU A 462 -8.44 32.62 10.01
CA GLU A 462 -8.49 33.84 10.82
C GLU A 462 -8.41 35.10 9.93
N GLU A 463 -7.57 35.12 8.89
CA GLU A 463 -7.58 36.16 7.84
C GLU A 463 -8.88 36.11 7.00
N GLY A 464 -9.52 34.94 6.91
CA GLY A 464 -10.82 34.74 6.29
C GLY A 464 -12.00 35.35 7.04
N MET A 465 -11.78 35.93 8.24
CA MET A 465 -12.78 36.53 9.13
C MET A 465 -13.70 35.52 9.84
N LEU A 466 -13.31 34.24 9.94
CA LEU A 466 -14.10 33.22 10.65
C LEU A 466 -14.26 33.56 12.13
N VAL A 467 -13.13 33.78 12.82
CA VAL A 467 -13.09 34.07 14.26
C VAL A 467 -13.80 35.40 14.56
N GLN A 468 -13.60 36.41 13.70
CA GLN A 468 -14.17 37.74 13.80
C GLN A 468 -15.69 37.69 13.63
N THR A 469 -16.19 36.88 12.70
CA THR A 469 -17.62 36.63 12.53
C THR A 469 -18.23 36.06 13.81
N MET A 470 -17.58 35.04 14.37
CA MET A 470 -18.08 34.40 15.58
C MET A 470 -18.02 35.35 16.79
N ASN A 471 -16.96 36.15 16.91
CA ASN A 471 -16.82 37.17 17.94
C ASN A 471 -17.91 38.24 17.85
N ALA A 472 -18.21 38.76 16.65
CA ALA A 472 -19.27 39.75 16.44
C ALA A 472 -20.66 39.20 16.85
N ILE A 473 -20.94 37.94 16.51
CA ILE A 473 -22.17 37.25 16.91
C ILE A 473 -22.22 37.08 18.44
N THR A 474 -21.13 36.65 19.07
CA THR A 474 -21.10 36.48 20.53
C THR A 474 -21.20 37.80 21.29
N GLN A 475 -20.63 38.89 20.77
CA GLN A 475 -20.79 40.22 21.35
C GLN A 475 -22.26 40.64 21.30
N ARG A 476 -22.92 40.46 20.16
CA ARG A 476 -24.36 40.71 20.04
C ARG A 476 -25.17 39.84 21.00
N PHE A 477 -24.85 38.55 21.13
CA PHE A 477 -25.47 37.62 22.08
C PHE A 477 -25.34 38.05 23.55
N GLN A 478 -24.19 38.61 23.92
CA GLN A 478 -23.96 39.21 25.25
C GLN A 478 -24.51 40.65 25.38
N ASN A 479 -25.17 41.16 24.35
CA ASN A 479 -25.63 42.55 24.24
C ASN A 479 -24.50 43.60 24.43
N LEU A 480 -23.30 43.26 23.97
CA LEU A 480 -22.15 44.15 23.92
C LEU A 480 -22.10 44.86 22.56
N ARG A 481 -21.80 46.15 22.58
CA ARG A 481 -21.50 46.91 21.36
C ARG A 481 -20.04 46.68 20.95
N PRO A 482 -19.75 46.47 19.65
CA PRO A 482 -18.38 46.32 19.19
C PRO A 482 -17.59 47.62 19.38
N PRO A 483 -16.37 47.57 19.94
CA PRO A 483 -15.58 48.77 20.26
C PRO A 483 -15.14 49.58 19.01
N SER A 484 -15.27 49.02 17.80
CA SER A 484 -14.95 49.68 16.54
C SER A 484 -16.03 50.64 16.03
N SER A 485 -17.20 50.69 16.66
CA SER A 485 -18.32 51.59 16.31
C SER A 485 -18.12 53.01 16.85
N GLY A 486 -16.89 53.53 16.79
CA GLY A 486 -16.59 54.93 17.16
C GLY A 486 -17.28 55.97 16.26
N HIS A 487 -17.67 55.58 15.03
CA HIS A 487 -18.33 56.49 14.06
C HIS A 487 -19.39 55.83 13.15
N GLY A 488 -19.78 54.57 13.37
CA GLY A 488 -20.73 53.84 12.50
C GLY A 488 -21.85 53.17 13.29
N LEU A 489 -23.03 53.02 12.67
CA LEU A 489 -24.12 52.20 13.18
C LEU A 489 -23.66 50.73 13.26
N ASP A 490 -23.81 50.08 14.41
CA ASP A 490 -23.59 48.64 14.54
C ASP A 490 -24.68 47.92 13.71
N PRO A 491 -24.31 47.22 12.62
CA PRO A 491 -25.32 46.64 11.73
C PRO A 491 -26.06 45.45 12.36
N LEU A 492 -25.55 44.88 13.47
CA LEU A 492 -26.22 43.85 14.25
C LEU A 492 -27.04 44.42 15.42
N ALA A 493 -26.99 45.72 15.69
CA ALA A 493 -27.71 46.29 16.85
C ALA A 493 -29.24 46.14 16.76
N ASN A 494 -29.77 46.13 15.54
CA ASN A 494 -31.20 45.98 15.26
C ASN A 494 -31.59 44.55 14.84
N THR A 495 -30.64 43.60 14.81
CA THR A 495 -30.97 42.20 14.51
C THR A 495 -31.38 41.52 15.81
N GLU A 496 -32.60 40.95 15.81
CA GLU A 496 -33.09 40.15 16.93
C GLU A 496 -32.40 38.79 16.93
N ILE A 497 -31.97 38.35 18.11
CA ILE A 497 -31.24 37.07 18.30
C ILE A 497 -32.23 35.90 18.39
N ASP A 498 -33.52 36.16 18.23
CA ASP A 498 -34.60 35.22 18.45
C ASP A 498 -34.48 33.94 17.64
N MET A 499 -33.98 34.07 16.40
CA MET A 499 -33.74 32.96 15.48
C MET A 499 -32.65 31.99 15.98
N LEU A 500 -31.75 32.44 16.86
CA LEU A 500 -30.69 31.62 17.45
C LEU A 500 -31.11 30.97 18.78
N ARG A 501 -32.38 31.10 19.22
CA ARG A 501 -32.89 30.45 20.44
C ARG A 501 -32.58 28.95 20.51
N PRO A 502 -32.69 28.14 19.43
CA PRO A 502 -32.35 26.72 19.48
C PRO A 502 -30.87 26.46 19.83
N LEU A 503 -29.98 27.41 19.52
CA LEU A 503 -28.54 27.32 19.75
C LEU A 503 -28.10 28.04 21.03
N ASN A 504 -29.03 28.53 21.85
CA ASN A 504 -28.75 29.34 23.04
C ASN A 504 -27.75 28.66 23.99
N ASN A 505 -27.97 27.38 24.29
CA ASN A 505 -27.12 26.60 25.21
C ASN A 505 -25.69 26.43 24.67
N LEU A 506 -25.54 26.28 23.35
CA LEU A 506 -24.24 26.15 22.70
C LEU A 506 -23.51 27.49 22.67
N LEU A 507 -24.20 28.58 22.34
CA LEU A 507 -23.64 29.93 22.32
C LEU A 507 -23.25 30.39 23.73
N TRP A 508 -24.08 30.11 24.73
CA TRP A 508 -23.80 30.39 26.13
C TRP A 508 -22.58 29.62 26.64
N GLY A 509 -22.50 28.31 26.33
CA GLY A 509 -21.32 27.51 26.64
C GLY A 509 -20.05 28.04 25.95
N TYR A 510 -20.15 28.41 24.67
CA TYR A 510 -19.04 29.00 23.91
C TYR A 510 -18.58 30.35 24.48
N THR A 511 -19.48 31.19 24.99
CA THR A 511 -19.11 32.45 25.64
C THR A 511 -18.51 32.23 27.02
N GLN A 512 -19.04 31.29 27.81
CA GLN A 512 -18.46 30.96 29.13
C GLN A 512 -17.05 30.36 29.02
N ASP A 513 -16.76 29.58 27.98
CA ASP A 513 -15.46 28.95 27.78
C ASP A 513 -14.39 29.91 27.26
N GLU A 514 -14.68 31.22 27.11
CA GLU A 514 -13.75 32.22 26.58
C GLU A 514 -12.39 32.23 27.28
N GLN A 515 -12.35 31.94 28.58
CA GLN A 515 -11.11 31.89 29.37
C GLN A 515 -10.21 30.70 29.02
N HIS A 516 -10.78 29.59 28.54
CA HIS A 516 -10.03 28.39 28.17
C HIS A 516 -9.73 28.31 26.67
N ARG A 517 -10.22 29.26 25.88
CA ARG A 517 -9.93 29.33 24.44
C ARG A 517 -8.60 30.00 24.17
N LEU A 518 -7.99 29.64 23.05
CA LEU A 518 -6.80 30.31 22.55
C LEU A 518 -7.09 31.78 22.23
N THR A 519 -6.29 32.66 22.81
CA THR A 519 -6.37 34.09 22.50
C THR A 519 -5.77 34.37 21.12
N VAL A 520 -6.30 35.39 20.43
CA VAL A 520 -5.76 35.87 19.15
C VAL A 520 -4.27 36.21 19.27
N VAL A 521 -3.90 36.83 20.39
CA VAL A 521 -2.51 37.19 20.68
C VAL A 521 -1.63 35.94 20.77
N ARG A 522 -2.08 34.89 21.46
CA ARG A 522 -1.34 33.61 21.54
C ARG A 522 -1.16 32.97 20.16
N ARG A 523 -2.22 32.88 19.37
CA ARG A 523 -2.12 32.34 18.00
C ARG A 523 -1.17 33.15 17.12
N ASN A 524 -1.22 34.48 17.23
CA ASN A 524 -0.37 35.36 16.44
C ASN A 524 1.13 35.21 16.74
N TYR A 525 1.49 34.96 18.00
CA TYR A 525 2.87 34.61 18.36
C TYR A 525 3.35 33.35 17.65
N GLU A 526 2.53 32.30 17.64
CA GLU A 526 2.91 31.04 17.02
C GLU A 526 2.90 31.10 15.49
N TYR A 527 2.03 31.90 14.87
CA TYR A 527 2.09 32.14 13.42
C TYR A 527 3.43 32.75 13.00
N ASP A 528 3.92 33.73 13.76
CA ASP A 528 5.20 34.40 13.50
C ASP A 528 6.39 33.46 13.80
N HIS A 529 6.26 32.64 14.85
CA HIS A 529 7.30 31.68 15.20
C HIS A 529 7.42 30.51 14.19
N HIS A 530 6.30 29.99 13.69
CA HIS A 530 6.31 28.86 12.74
C HIS A 530 6.61 29.29 11.31
N TYR A 531 6.10 30.43 10.88
CA TYR A 531 6.13 30.84 9.46
C TYR A 531 6.54 32.31 9.24
N GLY A 532 6.79 33.09 10.29
CA GLY A 532 7.09 34.52 10.14
C GLY A 532 5.91 35.33 9.63
N VAL A 533 4.69 34.77 9.67
CA VAL A 533 3.45 35.45 9.29
C VAL A 533 2.76 35.98 10.54
N ARG A 534 2.16 37.16 10.43
CA ARG A 534 1.45 37.79 11.55
C ARG A 534 0.14 38.38 11.07
N LEU A 535 -0.87 38.32 11.91
CA LEU A 535 -2.12 39.04 11.75
C LEU A 535 -1.87 40.55 11.93
N ASP A 536 -2.64 41.35 11.22
CA ASP A 536 -2.68 42.81 11.40
C ASP A 536 -4.10 43.25 11.74
N GLY A 537 -4.27 44.02 12.81
CA GLY A 537 -5.58 44.46 13.26
C GLY A 537 -5.62 45.02 14.67
N LYS A 538 -6.76 45.61 15.05
CA LYS A 538 -6.95 46.27 16.35
C LYS A 538 -6.82 45.33 17.56
N ALA A 539 -7.19 44.06 17.37
CA ALA A 539 -7.12 43.04 18.41
C ALA A 539 -5.70 42.45 18.58
N VAL A 540 -4.78 42.79 17.67
CA VAL A 540 -3.40 42.31 17.70
C VAL A 540 -2.55 43.30 18.48
N GLN A 541 -1.93 42.84 19.57
CA GLN A 541 -0.95 43.66 20.29
C GLN A 541 0.37 43.69 19.52
N HIS A 542 1.02 44.86 19.49
CA HIS A 542 2.37 44.96 18.96
C HIS A 542 3.32 44.27 19.93
N PHE A 543 3.93 43.18 19.49
CA PHE A 543 4.90 42.44 20.27
C PHE A 543 6.25 42.36 19.57
N ARG A 544 7.30 42.08 20.36
CA ARG A 544 8.65 41.80 19.86
C ARG A 544 8.94 40.33 20.14
N PRO A 545 8.89 39.45 19.13
CA PRO A 545 9.20 38.02 19.31
C PRO A 545 10.69 37.86 19.65
N ALA A 546 11.03 36.80 20.38
CA ALA A 546 12.43 36.42 20.59
C ALA A 546 13.06 35.87 19.29
N ASP A 547 12.24 35.24 18.45
CA ASP A 547 12.65 34.59 17.21
C ASP A 547 11.47 34.58 16.22
N SER A 548 11.75 34.85 14.93
CA SER A 548 10.76 34.96 13.85
C SER A 548 11.31 34.35 12.56
N ARG A 549 10.44 33.73 11.74
CA ARG A 549 10.83 33.05 10.49
C ARG A 549 10.68 33.96 9.28
N SER A 550 11.36 35.11 9.29
CA SER A 550 11.19 36.14 8.26
C SER A 550 11.45 35.69 6.81
N LYS A 551 12.29 34.66 6.62
CA LYS A 551 12.63 34.12 5.28
C LYS A 551 11.65 33.08 4.76
N PHE A 552 10.72 32.59 5.58
CA PHE A 552 9.83 31.50 5.18
C PHE A 552 8.97 31.88 3.97
N LEU A 553 8.32 33.06 4.01
CA LEU A 553 7.46 33.51 2.92
C LEU A 553 8.21 33.63 1.59
N GLU A 554 9.39 34.24 1.62
CA GLU A 554 10.26 34.38 0.44
C GLU A 554 10.64 33.01 -0.14
N ALA A 555 11.09 32.08 0.70
CA ALA A 555 11.46 30.73 0.28
C ALA A 555 10.26 29.93 -0.25
N PHE A 556 9.09 30.03 0.40
CA PHE A 556 7.89 29.31 -0.01
C PHE A 556 7.30 29.87 -1.32
N HIS A 557 7.25 31.20 -1.48
CA HIS A 557 6.85 31.82 -2.74
C HIS A 557 7.85 31.52 -3.86
N HIS A 558 9.15 31.48 -3.55
CA HIS A 558 10.17 31.04 -4.49
C HIS A 558 9.94 29.60 -4.98
N LEU A 559 9.64 28.67 -4.06
CA LEU A 559 9.27 27.29 -4.41
C LEU A 559 8.04 27.25 -5.33
N LEU A 560 6.96 27.95 -4.99
CA LEU A 560 5.73 27.98 -5.81
C LEU A 560 5.96 28.53 -7.23
N ARG A 561 6.84 29.52 -7.37
CA ARG A 561 7.26 30.06 -8.66
C ARG A 561 8.06 29.03 -9.47
N LEU A 562 9.03 28.36 -8.84
CA LEU A 562 9.80 27.29 -9.50
C LEU A 562 8.89 26.14 -9.97
N LEU A 563 7.86 25.80 -9.18
CA LEU A 563 6.86 24.81 -9.58
C LEU A 563 6.10 25.23 -10.84
N THR A 564 5.77 26.52 -10.98
CA THR A 564 5.10 27.02 -12.20
C THR A 564 5.97 26.83 -13.44
N SER A 565 7.27 27.15 -13.33
CA SER A 565 8.24 26.91 -14.40
C SER A 565 8.41 25.42 -14.71
N PHE A 566 8.52 24.60 -13.66
CA PHE A 566 8.58 23.14 -13.78
C PHE A 566 7.35 22.58 -14.49
N TYR A 567 6.13 23.01 -14.14
CA TYR A 567 4.91 22.53 -14.80
C TYR A 567 4.84 22.89 -16.28
N ARG A 568 5.35 24.07 -16.67
CA ARG A 568 5.44 24.44 -18.09
C ARG A 568 6.40 23.52 -18.85
N GLN A 569 7.52 23.16 -18.24
CA GLN A 569 8.48 22.21 -18.82
C GLN A 569 7.94 20.77 -18.84
N ASP A 570 7.22 20.36 -17.80
CA ASP A 570 6.65 19.01 -17.68
C ASP A 570 5.47 18.78 -18.64
N ASP A 571 4.72 19.84 -18.94
CA ASP A 571 3.70 19.82 -20.00
C ASP A 571 4.31 19.83 -21.41
N ASP A 572 5.53 20.35 -21.56
CA ASP A 572 6.24 20.34 -22.82
C ASP A 572 6.89 18.98 -23.08
N THR A 573 6.16 18.13 -23.81
CA THR A 573 6.60 16.79 -24.21
C THR A 573 7.88 16.76 -25.07
N THR A 574 8.41 17.92 -25.49
CA THR A 574 9.67 18.01 -26.25
C THR A 574 10.91 18.14 -25.35
N VAL A 575 10.74 18.46 -24.07
CA VAL A 575 11.83 18.70 -23.11
C VAL A 575 11.68 17.78 -21.90
N LYS A 576 12.79 17.24 -21.40
CA LYS A 576 12.80 16.59 -20.08
C LYS A 576 12.86 17.68 -19.01
N ALA A 577 11.79 17.84 -18.23
CA ALA A 577 11.73 18.83 -17.17
C ALA A 577 12.81 18.55 -16.09
N ASP A 578 13.47 19.61 -15.64
CA ASP A 578 14.47 19.54 -14.57
C ASP A 578 13.83 19.86 -13.21
N ALA A 579 13.82 18.88 -12.31
CA ALA A 579 13.30 19.03 -10.95
C ALA A 579 14.37 19.42 -9.92
N PHE A 580 15.65 19.53 -10.30
CA PHE A 580 16.73 19.85 -9.37
C PHE A 580 16.58 21.24 -8.69
N PRO A 581 16.14 22.31 -9.38
CA PRO A 581 15.83 23.58 -8.72
C PRO A 581 14.72 23.45 -7.67
N VAL A 582 13.69 22.64 -7.96
CA VAL A 582 12.60 22.37 -7.02
C VAL A 582 13.12 21.64 -5.79
N LEU A 583 14.02 20.66 -5.94
CA LEU A 583 14.65 19.95 -4.83
C LEU A 583 15.39 20.91 -3.88
N ASN A 584 16.19 21.85 -4.43
CA ASN A 584 16.91 22.81 -3.59
C ASN A 584 15.97 23.75 -2.84
N ALA A 585 14.91 24.24 -3.49
CA ALA A 585 13.91 25.05 -2.82
C ALA A 585 13.14 24.27 -1.74
N LEU A 586 12.83 22.99 -1.97
CA LEU A 586 12.22 22.11 -0.96
C LEU A 586 13.13 21.94 0.26
N LYS A 587 14.44 21.76 0.06
CA LYS A 587 15.43 21.69 1.14
C LYS A 587 15.47 22.96 1.97
N GLU A 588 15.48 24.12 1.32
CA GLU A 588 15.50 25.42 1.99
C GLU A 588 14.23 25.63 2.83
N VAL A 589 13.05 25.38 2.26
CA VAL A 589 11.79 25.50 2.99
C VAL A 589 11.73 24.49 4.14
N HIS A 590 12.12 23.23 3.91
CA HIS A 590 12.18 22.20 4.95
C HIS A 590 13.08 22.62 6.12
N LEU A 591 14.27 23.17 5.83
CA LEU A 591 15.18 23.64 6.85
C LEU A 591 14.58 24.79 7.67
N ILE A 592 13.95 25.77 7.02
CA ILE A 592 13.29 26.88 7.72
C ILE A 592 12.12 26.37 8.59
N LEU A 593 11.32 25.43 8.08
CA LEU A 593 10.22 24.83 8.83
C LEU A 593 10.74 24.03 10.04
N SER A 594 11.85 23.30 9.89
CA SER A 594 12.47 22.53 10.98
C SER A 594 12.94 23.43 12.14
N GLN A 595 13.44 24.63 11.83
CA GLN A 595 13.80 25.63 12.84
C GLN A 595 12.57 26.12 13.62
N GLY A 596 11.40 26.18 12.97
CA GLY A 596 10.13 26.58 13.60
C GLY A 596 9.47 25.48 14.45
N ALA A 597 10.00 24.26 14.47
CA ALA A 597 9.44 23.15 15.25
C ALA A 597 9.92 23.19 16.72
N HIS A 598 9.49 24.22 17.47
CA HIS A 598 9.86 24.43 18.88
C HIS A 598 8.65 24.40 19.84
N ASN A 599 8.93 24.37 21.15
CA ASN A 599 8.10 24.31 22.39
C ASN A 599 6.58 24.04 22.38
N GLN A 600 5.80 24.49 21.39
CA GLN A 600 4.34 24.24 21.27
C GLN A 600 3.94 23.60 19.94
N PHE A 601 4.92 23.17 19.15
CA PHE A 601 4.71 22.42 17.93
C PHE A 601 3.87 21.15 18.21
N GLY A 602 2.76 21.00 17.48
CA GLY A 602 1.80 19.89 17.62
C GLY A 602 0.62 20.18 18.56
N ASP A 603 0.84 20.87 19.68
CA ASP A 603 -0.22 21.14 20.68
C ASP A 603 -1.10 22.34 20.31
N LEU A 604 -0.50 23.45 19.89
CA LEU A 604 -1.26 24.63 19.48
C LEU A 604 -2.04 24.44 18.15
N PRO A 605 -1.48 23.77 17.11
CA PRO A 605 -2.23 23.50 15.88
C PRO A 605 -3.50 22.67 16.11
N SER A 606 -3.44 21.64 16.96
CA SER A 606 -4.59 20.79 17.25
C SER A 606 -5.67 21.53 18.04
N THR A 607 -5.29 22.28 19.07
CA THR A 607 -6.23 23.11 19.85
C THR A 607 -6.88 24.20 18.99
N ALA A 608 -6.12 24.91 18.15
CA ALA A 608 -6.66 25.90 17.22
C ALA A 608 -7.61 25.27 16.19
N ARG A 609 -7.26 24.08 15.66
CA ARG A 609 -8.12 23.32 14.74
C ARG A 609 -9.46 22.97 15.37
N ILE A 610 -9.45 22.45 16.60
CA ILE A 610 -10.67 22.08 17.34
C ILE A 610 -11.59 23.29 17.48
N GLU A 611 -11.06 24.42 17.94
CA GLU A 611 -11.85 25.63 18.14
C GLU A 611 -12.47 26.15 16.83
N MET A 612 -11.68 26.21 15.76
CA MET A 612 -12.16 26.71 14.47
C MET A 612 -13.15 25.75 13.80
N LEU A 613 -12.99 24.42 13.94
CA LEU A 613 -13.99 23.46 13.50
C LEU A 613 -15.31 23.66 14.25
N MET A 614 -15.27 23.86 15.57
CA MET A 614 -16.48 24.17 16.35
C MET A 614 -17.15 25.46 15.86
N GLN A 615 -16.39 26.51 15.55
CA GLN A 615 -16.92 27.77 14.99
C GLN A 615 -17.57 27.54 13.62
N GLN A 616 -16.91 26.79 12.73
CA GLN A 616 -17.48 26.43 11.42
C GLN A 616 -18.78 25.65 11.59
N TRP A 617 -18.83 24.68 12.51
CA TRP A 617 -20.05 23.88 12.69
C TRP A 617 -21.20 24.70 13.26
N LEU A 618 -20.93 25.56 14.25
CA LEU A 618 -21.93 26.49 14.76
C LEU A 618 -22.49 27.36 13.63
N LEU A 619 -21.63 27.97 12.82
CA LEU A 619 -22.07 28.80 11.68
C LEU A 619 -22.76 28.00 10.57
N GLY A 620 -22.41 26.71 10.41
CA GLY A 620 -23.04 25.84 9.42
C GLY A 620 -24.49 25.47 9.72
N ARG A 621 -24.99 25.79 10.93
CA ARG A 621 -26.35 25.45 11.35
C ARG A 621 -27.42 26.26 10.59
N PRO A 622 -28.59 25.66 10.30
CA PRO A 622 -29.66 26.30 9.53
C PRO A 622 -30.21 27.57 10.21
N GLU A 623 -30.16 27.67 11.53
CA GLU A 623 -30.60 28.84 12.30
C GLU A 623 -29.81 30.11 11.90
N PHE A 624 -28.51 29.96 11.60
CA PHE A 624 -27.69 31.08 11.12
C PHE A 624 -28.06 31.53 9.70
N ARG A 625 -28.72 30.67 8.92
CA ARG A 625 -29.22 31.04 7.57
C ARG A 625 -30.34 32.06 7.65
N GLU A 626 -31.19 31.95 8.66
CA GLU A 626 -32.29 32.88 8.89
C GLU A 626 -31.78 34.16 9.59
N PHE A 627 -30.83 34.01 10.51
CA PHE A 627 -30.24 35.15 11.24
C PHE A 627 -29.43 36.10 10.35
N LEU A 628 -28.69 35.58 9.37
CA LEU A 628 -27.84 36.38 8.48
C LEU A 628 -28.39 36.46 7.05
N PRO A 629 -28.31 37.64 6.39
CA PRO A 629 -28.78 37.83 5.03
C PRO A 629 -27.84 37.12 4.03
N THR A 630 -28.10 35.84 3.80
CA THR A 630 -27.22 34.97 3.01
C THR A 630 -27.73 34.80 1.57
N ARG A 631 -26.80 34.50 0.65
CA ARG A 631 -27.12 34.33 -0.77
C ARG A 631 -27.16 32.84 -1.12
N VAL A 632 -28.34 32.24 -0.99
CA VAL A 632 -28.55 30.78 -1.16
C VAL A 632 -28.14 30.26 -2.54
N MET A 633 -28.20 31.09 -3.59
CA MET A 633 -27.82 30.68 -4.95
C MET A 633 -26.30 30.62 -5.21
N VAL A 634 -25.47 31.10 -4.28
CA VAL A 634 -24.01 30.97 -4.41
C VAL A 634 -23.59 29.58 -3.95
N ALA A 635 -23.01 28.80 -4.86
CA ALA A 635 -22.56 27.44 -4.58
C ALA A 635 -21.27 27.44 -3.75
N TYR A 636 -21.41 27.47 -2.42
CA TYR A 636 -20.31 27.19 -1.51
C TYR A 636 -20.19 25.69 -1.24
N PRO A 637 -18.97 25.14 -1.15
CA PRO A 637 -18.77 23.73 -0.83
C PRO A 637 -19.15 23.39 0.61
N GLU A 638 -19.08 24.35 1.54
CA GLU A 638 -19.37 24.15 2.95
C GLU A 638 -20.38 25.18 3.47
N PRO A 639 -21.35 24.77 4.31
CA PRO A 639 -22.51 25.57 4.70
C PRO A 639 -22.21 26.74 5.65
N TRP A 640 -21.00 26.83 6.23
CA TRP A 640 -20.62 27.93 7.12
C TRP A 640 -20.06 29.14 6.34
N MET A 641 -19.58 28.91 5.11
CA MET A 641 -18.88 29.91 4.31
C MET A 641 -19.80 31.05 3.88
N ASP A 642 -21.07 30.74 3.60
CA ASP A 642 -22.07 31.72 3.21
C ASP A 642 -22.40 32.68 4.36
N ARG A 643 -22.36 32.23 5.62
CA ARG A 643 -22.56 33.03 6.84
C ARG A 643 -21.41 34.00 7.05
N VAL A 644 -20.18 33.54 6.88
CA VAL A 644 -18.99 34.39 7.00
C VAL A 644 -18.96 35.43 5.90
N ASP A 645 -19.23 35.06 4.64
CA ASP A 645 -19.29 36.03 3.54
C ASP A 645 -20.47 37.02 3.68
N ALA A 646 -21.60 36.61 4.26
CA ALA A 646 -22.69 37.52 4.60
C ALA A 646 -22.29 38.50 5.70
N MET A 647 -21.62 38.02 6.76
CA MET A 647 -21.12 38.88 7.85
C MET A 647 -20.10 39.90 7.33
N LYS A 648 -19.17 39.47 6.48
CA LYS A 648 -18.16 40.36 5.87
C LYS A 648 -18.80 41.51 5.11
N LYS A 649 -19.86 41.24 4.34
CA LYS A 649 -20.64 42.27 3.64
C LYS A 649 -21.38 43.19 4.60
N LEU A 650 -22.03 42.63 5.62
CA LEU A 650 -22.80 43.37 6.62
C LEU A 650 -21.90 44.32 7.43
N GLN A 651 -20.69 43.89 7.77
CA GLN A 651 -19.74 44.67 8.56
C GLN A 651 -18.82 45.58 7.71
N GLY A 652 -18.91 45.53 6.38
CA GLY A 652 -18.01 46.28 5.50
C GLY A 652 -16.54 45.85 5.63
N TRP A 653 -16.29 44.56 5.89
CA TRP A 653 -14.96 43.96 5.92
C TRP A 653 -14.46 43.68 4.48
N THR A 654 -13.66 42.64 4.29
CA THR A 654 -13.08 42.30 2.98
C THR A 654 -14.14 41.80 2.00
N ASP A 655 -14.05 42.24 0.74
CA ASP A 655 -14.91 41.81 -0.37
C ASP A 655 -14.58 40.42 -0.93
N THR A 656 -13.39 39.92 -0.63
CA THR A 656 -12.86 38.64 -1.13
C THR A 656 -13.63 37.49 -0.53
N SER A 657 -14.05 36.50 -1.32
CA SER A 657 -14.77 35.34 -0.79
C SER A 657 -13.91 34.50 0.15
N VAL A 658 -14.53 34.03 1.25
CA VAL A 658 -13.98 33.06 2.20
C VAL A 658 -13.51 31.76 1.52
N MET A 659 -14.06 31.43 0.35
CA MET A 659 -13.63 30.27 -0.44
C MET A 659 -12.13 30.27 -0.75
N HIS A 660 -11.55 31.42 -1.07
CA HIS A 660 -10.12 31.50 -1.35
C HIS A 660 -9.28 31.25 -0.09
N PHE A 661 -9.71 31.76 1.07
CA PHE A 661 -9.04 31.53 2.34
C PHE A 661 -9.12 30.06 2.78
N ARG A 662 -10.26 29.40 2.57
CA ARG A 662 -10.40 27.95 2.77
C ARG A 662 -9.44 27.17 1.86
N SER A 663 -9.35 27.51 0.58
CA SER A 663 -8.44 26.84 -0.35
C SER A 663 -6.97 27.04 0.05
N LEU A 664 -6.58 28.24 0.47
CA LEU A 664 -5.25 28.52 1.01
C LEU A 664 -4.95 27.68 2.26
N ALA A 665 -5.93 27.54 3.14
CA ALA A 665 -5.82 26.74 4.35
C ALA A 665 -5.58 25.25 4.02
N MET A 666 -6.41 24.66 3.17
CA MET A 666 -6.32 23.24 2.80
C MET A 666 -5.06 22.91 1.99
N PHE A 667 -4.79 23.67 0.92
CA PHE A 667 -3.64 23.40 0.07
C PHE A 667 -2.32 23.75 0.77
N GLY A 668 -2.30 24.82 1.56
CA GLY A 668 -1.14 25.20 2.36
C GLY A 668 -0.80 24.12 3.39
N GLU A 669 -1.78 23.57 4.09
CA GLU A 669 -1.56 22.46 5.03
C GLU A 669 -0.97 21.22 4.34
N GLN A 670 -1.58 20.77 3.24
CA GLN A 670 -1.11 19.60 2.49
C GLN A 670 0.35 19.77 2.00
N LEU A 671 0.67 20.92 1.41
CA LEU A 671 2.01 21.22 0.93
C LEU A 671 3.01 21.29 2.09
N LEU A 672 2.72 22.06 3.14
CA LEU A 672 3.67 22.25 4.24
C LEU A 672 3.88 20.98 5.07
N LEU A 673 2.85 20.15 5.27
CA LEU A 673 3.01 18.83 5.91
C LEU A 673 3.98 17.95 5.11
N SER A 674 3.82 17.90 3.79
CA SER A 674 4.69 17.08 2.94
C SER A 674 6.15 17.58 2.95
N ILE A 675 6.35 18.89 3.01
CA ILE A 675 7.69 19.49 3.10
C ILE A 675 8.27 19.26 4.50
N ARG A 676 7.49 19.39 5.56
CA ARG A 676 7.99 19.24 6.93
C ARG A 676 8.42 17.81 7.24
N TYR A 677 7.64 16.81 6.84
CA TYR A 677 7.88 15.42 7.24
C TYR A 677 8.72 14.59 6.24
N GLY A 678 8.94 15.07 5.01
CA GLY A 678 9.62 14.32 3.93
C GLY A 678 11.16 14.31 3.92
N ASN A 679 11.84 14.47 5.07
CA ASN A 679 13.31 14.48 5.23
C ASN A 679 14.15 15.02 4.04
N TRP A 680 13.78 16.18 3.48
CA TRP A 680 14.42 16.74 2.27
C TRP A 680 15.92 16.97 2.42
N SER A 681 16.41 17.12 3.66
CA SER A 681 17.82 17.41 3.93
C SER A 681 18.79 16.32 3.44
N ASP A 682 18.37 15.06 3.39
CA ASP A 682 19.22 13.91 3.02
C ASP A 682 19.03 13.45 1.56
N ILE A 683 18.10 14.05 0.84
CA ILE A 683 17.73 13.64 -0.52
C ILE A 683 18.67 14.30 -1.54
N TYR A 684 19.40 13.53 -2.34
CA TYR A 684 20.30 14.08 -3.38
C TYR A 684 19.75 13.94 -4.80
N GLU A 685 18.86 12.98 -5.02
CA GLU A 685 18.31 12.68 -6.34
C GLU A 685 17.09 13.55 -6.68
N SER A 686 16.99 13.93 -7.96
CA SER A 686 15.94 14.83 -8.44
C SER A 686 14.58 14.14 -8.62
N THR A 687 14.55 12.80 -8.69
CA THR A 687 13.35 11.99 -8.94
C THR A 687 12.27 12.15 -7.87
N GLN A 688 12.65 12.24 -6.59
CA GLN A 688 11.68 12.46 -5.50
C GLN A 688 11.03 13.85 -5.58
N ALA A 689 11.81 14.90 -5.87
CA ALA A 689 11.26 16.25 -6.07
C ALA A 689 10.37 16.33 -7.33
N PHE A 690 10.74 15.59 -8.38
CA PHE A 690 9.94 15.46 -9.60
C PHE A 690 8.56 14.84 -9.31
N ASN A 691 8.55 13.70 -8.61
CA ASN A 691 7.31 13.02 -8.21
C ASN A 691 6.48 13.88 -7.24
N TRP A 692 7.13 14.57 -6.30
CA TRP A 692 6.46 15.48 -5.37
C TRP A 692 5.75 16.62 -6.11
N ALA A 693 6.43 17.25 -7.07
CA ALA A 693 5.88 18.33 -7.86
C ALA A 693 4.66 17.88 -8.67
N ARG A 694 4.72 16.69 -9.30
CA ARG A 694 3.57 16.09 -10.02
C ARG A 694 2.43 15.72 -9.07
N PHE A 695 2.73 15.07 -7.95
CA PHE A 695 1.72 14.61 -6.99
C PHE A 695 0.89 15.77 -6.43
N TRP A 696 1.55 16.88 -6.07
CA TRP A 696 0.95 18.06 -5.45
C TRP A 696 0.57 19.17 -6.45
N ARG A 697 0.61 18.91 -7.75
CA ARG A 697 0.31 19.90 -8.80
C ARG A 697 -1.03 20.62 -8.62
N PRO A 698 -2.16 19.93 -8.37
CA PRO A 698 -3.44 20.61 -8.14
C PRO A 698 -3.42 21.54 -6.93
N GLN A 699 -2.75 21.15 -5.86
CA GLN A 699 -2.64 21.90 -4.61
C GLN A 699 -1.76 23.14 -4.78
N ALA A 700 -0.61 23.00 -5.44
CA ALA A 700 0.28 24.12 -5.72
C ALA A 700 -0.40 25.17 -6.62
N GLN A 701 -1.00 24.75 -7.73
CA GLN A 701 -1.72 25.66 -8.63
C GLN A 701 -2.95 26.29 -7.95
N GLY A 702 -3.70 25.49 -7.18
CA GLY A 702 -4.85 25.96 -6.40
C GLY A 702 -4.47 27.00 -5.35
N TYR A 703 -3.33 26.80 -4.68
CA TYR A 703 -2.79 27.75 -3.71
C TYR A 703 -2.39 29.07 -4.38
N ILE A 704 -1.65 29.01 -5.50
CA ILE A 704 -1.24 30.22 -6.25
C ILE A 704 -2.47 31.03 -6.70
N HIS A 705 -3.49 30.36 -7.26
CA HIS A 705 -4.72 31.02 -7.68
C HIS A 705 -5.47 31.66 -6.50
N ALA A 706 -5.63 30.93 -5.39
CA ALA A 706 -6.31 31.44 -4.21
C ALA A 706 -5.54 32.59 -3.54
N TYR A 707 -4.21 32.54 -3.56
CA TYR A 707 -3.33 33.58 -3.02
C TYR A 707 -3.47 34.87 -3.82
N ARG A 708 -3.47 34.78 -5.15
CA ARG A 708 -3.73 35.92 -6.04
C ARG A 708 -5.11 36.51 -5.81
N ALA A 709 -6.14 35.67 -5.67
CA ALA A 709 -7.50 36.15 -5.42
C ALA A 709 -7.61 36.94 -4.11
N ALA A 710 -6.96 36.46 -3.04
CA ALA A 710 -6.98 37.10 -1.72
C ALA A 710 -6.08 38.34 -1.63
N THR A 711 -4.80 38.21 -1.97
CA THR A 711 -3.79 39.25 -1.76
C THR A 711 -3.61 40.20 -2.95
N GLY A 712 -3.97 39.76 -4.16
CA GLY A 712 -3.73 40.48 -5.41
C GLY A 712 -2.36 40.22 -6.05
N VAL A 713 -1.45 39.51 -5.36
CA VAL A 713 -0.11 39.18 -5.87
C VAL A 713 -0.14 37.88 -6.67
N ASP A 714 0.43 37.89 -7.87
CA ASP A 714 0.52 36.71 -8.72
C ASP A 714 1.90 36.04 -8.62
N LEU A 715 1.93 34.87 -7.97
CA LEU A 715 3.16 34.09 -7.75
C LEU A 715 3.61 33.31 -9.00
N SER A 716 2.83 33.32 -10.10
CA SER A 716 3.13 32.55 -11.32
C SER A 716 4.05 33.28 -12.32
N VAL A 717 4.39 34.54 -12.04
CA VAL A 717 5.16 35.41 -12.94
C VAL A 717 6.65 35.34 -12.63
N ASP A 718 7.48 35.04 -13.63
CA ASP A 718 8.94 34.82 -13.51
C ASP A 718 9.77 36.09 -13.23
N GLY A 719 9.13 37.19 -12.83
CA GLY A 719 9.76 38.50 -12.58
C GLY A 719 9.14 39.30 -11.44
N ALA A 720 8.52 38.63 -10.46
CA ALA A 720 8.01 39.30 -9.28
C ALA A 720 9.15 39.98 -8.50
N ASP A 721 8.92 41.21 -8.03
CA ASP A 721 9.87 41.91 -7.17
C ASP A 721 10.11 41.07 -5.91
N VAL A 722 11.37 40.80 -5.56
CA VAL A 722 11.73 40.04 -4.33
C VAL A 722 11.10 40.69 -3.09
N ALA A 723 10.97 42.02 -3.11
CA ALA A 723 10.28 42.77 -2.06
C ALA A 723 8.79 42.38 -1.94
N THR A 724 8.10 42.12 -3.05
CA THR A 724 6.70 41.67 -3.06
C THR A 724 6.55 40.23 -2.58
N ASP A 725 7.47 39.34 -2.94
CA ASP A 725 7.48 37.94 -2.47
C ASP A 725 7.70 37.85 -0.96
N ALA A 726 8.47 38.77 -0.38
CA ALA A 726 8.72 38.85 1.07
C ALA A 726 7.65 39.64 1.85
N THR A 727 6.67 40.27 1.18
CA THR A 727 5.64 41.02 1.89
C THR A 727 4.68 40.10 2.64
N LEU A 728 4.36 40.48 3.88
CA LEU A 728 3.42 39.74 4.72
C LEU A 728 2.01 39.77 4.12
N PRO A 729 1.29 38.63 4.06
CA PRO A 729 -0.06 38.60 3.49
C PRO A 729 -1.03 39.53 4.22
N SER A 730 -0.94 39.65 5.54
CA SER A 730 -1.78 40.58 6.32
C SER A 730 -1.61 42.04 5.92
N VAL A 731 -0.40 42.46 5.54
CA VAL A 731 -0.14 43.82 5.04
C VAL A 731 -0.81 44.03 3.68
N LEU A 732 -0.73 43.04 2.79
CA LEU A 732 -1.39 43.07 1.48
C LEU A 732 -2.93 43.13 1.64
N LEU A 733 -3.47 42.32 2.55
CA LEU A 733 -4.90 42.31 2.88
C LEU A 733 -5.37 43.64 3.47
N ARG A 734 -4.58 44.26 4.36
CA ARG A 734 -4.87 45.60 4.89
C ARG A 734 -4.85 46.67 3.81
N GLN A 735 -3.84 46.67 2.92
CA GLN A 735 -3.78 47.61 1.81
C GLN A 735 -5.00 47.49 0.89
N ARG A 736 -5.42 46.25 0.61
CA ARG A 736 -6.60 45.98 -0.19
C ARG A 736 -7.90 46.44 0.49
N LEU A 737 -8.05 46.18 1.79
CA LEU A 737 -9.19 46.67 2.56
C LEU A 737 -9.25 48.20 2.58
N ALA A 738 -8.11 48.87 2.75
CA ALA A 738 -8.04 50.33 2.69
C ALA A 738 -8.40 50.86 1.29
N ALA A 739 -7.95 50.20 0.22
CA ALA A 739 -8.32 50.55 -1.15
C ALA A 739 -9.81 50.31 -1.44
N GLN A 740 -10.40 49.26 -0.88
CA GLN A 740 -11.84 48.98 -0.96
C GLN A 740 -12.64 50.08 -0.25
N GLN A 741 -12.23 50.45 0.97
CA GLN A 741 -12.88 51.52 1.74
C GLN A 741 -12.73 52.89 1.08
N ALA A 742 -11.66 53.14 0.34
CA ALA A 742 -11.50 54.37 -0.43
C ALA A 742 -12.38 54.43 -1.70
N ARG A 743 -12.87 53.27 -2.18
CA ARG A 743 -13.75 53.17 -3.37
C ARG A 743 -15.24 53.16 -3.02
N ALA A 744 -15.59 52.73 -1.80
CA ALA A 744 -16.94 52.73 -1.26
C ALA A 744 -17.31 54.13 -0.76
#